data_AF-Q7Z1Z9-F1
#
_entry.id   AF-Q7Z1Z9-F1
#
_cell.length_a   1.000
_cell.length_b   1.000
_cell.length_c   1.000
_cell.angle_alpha   90.00
_cell.angle_beta   90.00
_cell.angle_gamma   90.00
#
_symmetry.space_group_name_H-M   'P 1'
#
loop_
_entity.id
_entity.type
_entity.pdbx_description
1 polymer ?
#
loop_
_entity_poly.entity_id
_entity_poly.type
_entity_poly.pdbx_seq_one_letter_code
_entity_poly.pdbx_strand_id
1 'polypeptide(L)'
;MINIEDISKSSNQSEEKQLKSTSSKPKYSFAAKSLFKGSNNITPYYLSTSNTFQCVASESIQTWLLSDDGHIFTSSGNFVLDVSSGGYFVELVQLNSNSKTQIWTIDTTNNKIQNQGNGNYLDIDCFNICVAPLNGNATQQWTTFRRAPIPTGNWGYFQSKQLNSNNYWGLSVLNNSTSYNTSVVMNKVQAKSKGQIWQMTSDGHILSRLDGNLVLDIGPSINGSTTNYYLNTNVYKANDLMQQWGINENNQIFNQYYPNLCIGFVGQLGVDSTVNCVLAQPSSACDTYFQFIANPTYSLNQIVGEVPEPFPAYTSGDLLASYQYLSNDATSNFTDDIRSLYTGINVSLQSFLSIVTNATCPSSIHSTEDFSNVQNQIKTELIYAINVRLVFENYSGFYSKLFSQGSSNLTNLANLINVDMSSNQMVNANYTDAITSIFYSLISEIPVGGPIIANIGQSAVEFGELMSQSNYQGASTYQVELSQLYTHLNTNYENEMANAQSMKDTILQDWGMMSKTYALCFLPTNDPSSLNMNGLDFDEISDVASVAYEIAMIQMLLPTTYQIYFTPAGYWVPYSDGDFAYSDNSGTYIMATIEYSNSYPPKELTDKLWNNGVSKQEFFLSAYGWNLATSLTYYNNTKQHNNIFKLAFPTIKNFTGVPMQFVMTNEGDNLGNFTVKTHFAKFFSTYYSCGEAGHHYFDIAVTDINKNKVANFTVDIKLKALEGSYVSIKTGSLVVQPGYAVGNPICNQGSYSLMFSASILIPIYKSE
;
A
#
# COMPACT_ATOMS: atom_id res chain seq x y z
N MET A 1 -9.45 16.22 8.07
CA MET A 1 -10.40 16.35 9.20
C MET A 1 -11.06 17.72 9.10
N ILE A 2 -12.38 17.79 8.90
CA ILE A 2 -13.11 19.04 9.12
C ILE A 2 -13.26 19.16 10.64
N ASN A 3 -12.63 20.16 11.23
CA ASN A 3 -12.68 20.39 12.67
C ASN A 3 -14.08 20.96 13.00
N ILE A 4 -14.98 20.12 13.50
CA ILE A 4 -16.29 20.56 13.99
C ILE A 4 -16.13 20.91 15.47
N GLU A 5 -15.52 22.06 15.74
CA GLU A 5 -15.61 22.74 17.02
C GLU A 5 -16.28 24.11 16.79
N ASP A 6 -17.20 24.48 17.69
CA ASP A 6 -17.94 25.76 17.74
C ASP A 6 -19.15 25.99 16.81
N ILE A 7 -20.23 25.22 17.01
CA ILE A 7 -21.61 25.73 16.86
C ILE A 7 -22.47 25.32 18.06
N SER A 8 -22.21 25.87 19.24
CA SER A 8 -23.19 25.87 20.35
C SER A 8 -23.04 27.06 21.31
N LYS A 9 -22.99 28.29 20.77
CA LYS A 9 -23.19 29.51 21.56
C LYS A 9 -23.99 30.56 20.79
N SER A 10 -25.32 30.55 20.91
CA SER A 10 -26.09 31.80 21.07
C SER A 10 -27.56 31.51 21.41
N SER A 11 -28.12 32.42 22.20
CA SER A 11 -29.53 32.59 22.62
C SER A 11 -29.99 31.85 23.89
N ASN A 12 -29.84 32.59 24.99
CA ASN A 12 -30.57 32.48 26.26
C ASN A 12 -32.09 32.61 26.07
N GLN A 13 -32.90 31.87 26.85
CA GLN A 13 -33.85 32.39 27.86
C GLN A 13 -34.93 31.36 28.27
N SER A 14 -34.89 30.99 29.55
CA SER A 14 -35.99 30.74 30.50
C SER A 14 -37.19 29.85 30.13
N GLU A 15 -37.32 28.69 30.81
CA GLU A 15 -38.26 28.47 31.94
C GLU A 15 -38.26 26.97 32.36
N GLU A 16 -37.94 26.71 33.64
CA GLU A 16 -38.01 25.41 34.31
C GLU A 16 -39.46 25.01 34.66
N LYS A 17 -39.81 23.73 34.45
CA LYS A 17 -40.67 22.97 35.40
C LYS A 17 -40.51 21.46 35.21
N GLN A 18 -40.34 20.80 36.36
CA GLN A 18 -39.95 19.40 36.60
C GLN A 18 -40.80 18.32 35.89
N LEU A 19 -40.16 17.28 35.37
CA LEU A 19 -40.70 15.92 35.27
C LEU A 19 -39.56 14.88 35.32
N LYS A 20 -39.80 13.84 36.13
CA LYS A 20 -38.89 12.76 36.54
C LYS A 20 -38.57 11.77 35.41
N SER A 21 -37.36 11.21 35.47
CA SER A 21 -36.95 9.84 35.08
C SER A 21 -37.36 9.30 33.70
N THR A 22 -36.40 9.21 32.77
CA THR A 22 -35.95 7.98 32.09
C THR A 22 -34.82 8.35 31.13
N SER A 23 -33.81 7.50 31.06
CA SER A 23 -32.64 7.68 30.18
C SER A 23 -33.06 7.70 28.71
N SER A 24 -33.07 8.90 28.13
CA SER A 24 -33.27 9.09 26.69
C SER A 24 -31.93 9.00 25.97
N LYS A 25 -31.63 7.83 25.39
CA LYS A 25 -30.82 7.80 24.16
C LYS A 25 -31.58 8.64 23.12
N PRO A 26 -30.95 9.56 22.39
CA PRO A 26 -31.62 10.24 21.30
C PRO A 26 -31.96 9.22 20.22
N LYS A 27 -33.24 8.82 20.16
CA LYS A 27 -33.84 8.25 18.95
C LYS A 27 -33.89 9.38 17.92
N TYR A 28 -32.89 9.50 17.07
CA TYR A 28 -33.07 10.20 15.80
C TYR A 28 -33.83 9.27 14.85
N SER A 29 -35.16 9.30 14.95
CA SER A 29 -36.04 8.76 13.91
C SER A 29 -36.42 9.91 12.99
N PHE A 30 -35.70 10.11 11.89
CA PHE A 30 -36.25 10.82 10.73
C PHE A 30 -35.75 10.14 9.47
N ALA A 31 -36.68 9.51 8.77
CA ALA A 31 -36.46 9.04 7.42
C ALA A 31 -36.22 10.26 6.51
N ALA A 32 -35.11 10.26 5.78
CA ALA A 32 -34.78 11.21 4.72
C ALA A 32 -35.90 11.38 3.67
N LYS A 33 -36.90 10.49 3.64
CA LYS A 33 -38.09 10.58 2.78
C LYS A 33 -38.92 11.87 2.92
N SER A 34 -38.79 12.66 3.99
CA SER A 34 -39.65 13.85 4.18
C SER A 34 -39.09 15.18 3.69
N LEU A 35 -37.77 15.31 3.46
CA LEU A 35 -37.14 16.55 2.97
C LEU A 35 -37.05 16.62 1.43
N PHE A 36 -37.18 15.48 0.74
CA PHE A 36 -37.03 15.39 -0.71
C PHE A 36 -38.37 15.15 -1.43
N LYS A 37 -39.40 15.94 -1.11
CA LYS A 37 -40.60 16.03 -1.94
C LYS A 37 -40.27 16.81 -3.23
N GLY A 38 -39.64 16.17 -4.21
CA GLY A 38 -39.50 16.75 -5.55
C GLY A 38 -38.40 16.19 -6.46
N SER A 39 -37.31 15.63 -5.91
CA SER A 39 -36.18 15.13 -6.72
C SER A 39 -36.19 13.61 -6.77
N ASN A 40 -36.58 13.06 -7.92
CA ASN A 40 -36.73 11.62 -8.11
C ASN A 40 -35.42 10.86 -8.37
N ASN A 41 -34.24 11.51 -8.38
CA ASN A 41 -32.96 10.81 -8.52
C ASN A 41 -31.93 11.41 -7.53
N ILE A 42 -31.57 10.66 -6.49
CA ILE A 42 -30.37 10.93 -5.69
C ILE A 42 -29.49 9.70 -5.82
N THR A 43 -28.25 9.88 -6.27
CA THR A 43 -27.30 8.78 -6.44
C THR A 43 -26.18 8.94 -5.40
N PRO A 44 -25.92 7.92 -4.55
CA PRO A 44 -24.81 7.96 -3.61
C PRO A 44 -23.47 7.82 -4.33
N TYR A 45 -22.49 8.62 -3.93
CA TYR A 45 -21.10 8.56 -4.40
C TYR A 45 -20.13 8.63 -3.20
N TYR A 46 -18.98 7.99 -3.34
CA TYR A 46 -17.83 8.20 -2.49
C TYR A 46 -16.89 9.14 -3.22
N LEU A 47 -16.38 10.15 -2.52
CA LEU A 47 -15.39 11.08 -3.03
C LEU A 47 -14.04 10.69 -2.44
N SER A 48 -13.11 10.32 -3.30
CA SER A 48 -11.72 10.07 -2.91
C SER A 48 -10.83 10.84 -3.86
N THR A 49 -9.82 11.51 -3.32
CA THR A 49 -8.65 11.83 -4.13
C THR A 49 -7.75 10.62 -4.13
N SER A 50 -6.99 10.42 -5.20
CA SER A 50 -5.97 9.39 -5.20
C SER A 50 -4.95 9.55 -4.07
N ASN A 51 -4.91 10.66 -3.33
CA ASN A 51 -3.69 11.13 -2.66
C ASN A 51 -3.74 11.37 -1.15
N THR A 52 -4.86 11.23 -0.43
CA THR A 52 -4.84 11.59 1.02
C THR A 52 -5.81 10.86 1.94
N PHE A 53 -6.79 10.12 1.44
CA PHE A 53 -7.78 9.47 2.30
C PHE A 53 -7.96 8.01 1.92
N GLN A 54 -7.59 7.11 2.82
CA GLN A 54 -8.00 5.71 2.74
C GLN A 54 -9.53 5.69 2.85
N CYS A 55 -10.21 5.23 1.80
CA CYS A 55 -11.65 5.11 1.86
C CYS A 55 -12.03 4.02 2.86
N VAL A 56 -12.71 4.41 3.93
CA VAL A 56 -13.26 3.48 4.92
C VAL A 56 -14.73 3.26 4.55
N ALA A 57 -15.02 2.14 3.90
CA ALA A 57 -16.36 1.84 3.37
C ALA A 57 -17.47 1.85 4.43
N SER A 58 -17.13 1.70 5.72
CA SER A 58 -18.08 1.68 6.84
C SER A 58 -18.42 3.07 7.39
N GLU A 59 -17.70 4.14 7.05
CA GLU A 59 -17.92 5.44 7.65
C GLU A 59 -18.89 6.32 6.85
N SER A 60 -20.04 6.58 7.45
CA SER A 60 -21.06 7.48 6.88
C SER A 60 -20.51 8.87 6.51
N ILE A 61 -19.42 9.33 7.14
CA ILE A 61 -18.82 10.64 6.88
C ILE A 61 -18.13 10.73 5.50
N GLN A 62 -17.75 9.60 4.90
CA GLN A 62 -17.07 9.57 3.58
C GLN A 62 -18.04 9.29 2.41
N THR A 63 -19.32 9.04 2.72
CA THR A 63 -20.36 8.85 1.71
C THR A 63 -21.07 10.17 1.45
N TRP A 64 -21.16 10.55 0.19
CA TRP A 64 -21.74 11.80 -0.27
C TRP A 64 -22.97 11.53 -1.15
N LEU A 65 -24.03 12.32 -1.00
CA LEU A 65 -25.22 12.23 -1.82
C LEU A 65 -25.23 13.39 -2.81
N LEU A 66 -25.20 13.08 -4.11
CA LEU A 66 -25.33 14.09 -5.16
C LEU A 66 -26.80 14.26 -5.53
N SER A 67 -27.31 15.49 -5.45
CA SER A 67 -28.64 15.84 -5.96
C SER A 67 -28.60 16.31 -7.41
N ASP A 68 -29.72 16.16 -8.11
CA ASP A 68 -29.90 16.60 -9.51
C ASP A 68 -29.63 18.11 -9.72
N ASP A 69 -29.76 18.93 -8.68
CA ASP A 69 -29.50 20.39 -8.72
C ASP A 69 -28.04 20.78 -8.39
N GLY A 70 -27.16 19.80 -8.20
CA GLY A 70 -25.71 19.99 -8.03
C GLY A 70 -25.24 20.13 -6.59
N HIS A 71 -26.09 19.98 -5.58
CA HIS A 71 -25.63 19.95 -4.19
C HIS A 71 -24.99 18.61 -3.83
N ILE A 72 -23.92 18.66 -3.03
CA ILE A 72 -23.24 17.49 -2.49
C ILE A 72 -23.55 17.43 -0.99
N PHE A 73 -24.44 16.54 -0.58
CA PHE A 73 -24.80 16.36 0.82
C PHE A 73 -23.90 15.32 1.49
N THR A 74 -23.71 15.46 2.80
CA THR A 74 -23.29 14.35 3.66
C THR A 74 -24.29 13.19 3.55
N SER A 75 -23.87 11.96 3.81
CA SER A 75 -24.76 10.77 3.82
C SER A 75 -26.00 10.91 4.71
N SER A 76 -25.90 11.71 5.78
CA SER A 76 -27.02 12.03 6.66
C SER A 76 -28.10 12.89 5.99
N GLY A 77 -27.77 13.58 4.89
CA GLY A 77 -28.61 14.57 4.22
C GLY A 77 -28.69 15.92 4.92
N ASN A 78 -28.04 16.11 6.08
CA ASN A 78 -28.22 17.29 6.93
C ASN A 78 -27.36 18.51 6.53
N PHE A 79 -26.20 18.25 5.94
CA PHE A 79 -25.24 19.29 5.56
C PHE A 79 -24.84 19.14 4.10
N VAL A 80 -24.58 20.26 3.45
CA VAL A 80 -24.06 20.36 2.09
C VAL A 80 -22.64 20.92 2.12
N LEU A 81 -21.87 20.54 1.11
CA LEU A 81 -20.55 21.09 0.84
C LEU A 81 -20.69 22.54 0.33
N ASP A 82 -19.99 23.48 0.96
CA ASP A 82 -19.99 24.91 0.59
C ASP A 82 -18.56 25.45 0.55
N VAL A 83 -18.34 26.51 -0.22
CA VAL A 83 -17.10 27.30 -0.15
C VAL A 83 -17.28 28.35 0.93
N SER A 84 -16.40 28.30 1.93
CA SER A 84 -16.38 29.25 3.05
C SER A 84 -16.38 30.70 2.58
N SER A 85 -16.83 31.60 3.44
CA SER A 85 -16.87 33.05 3.16
C SER A 85 -15.52 33.66 2.73
N GLY A 86 -14.39 33.05 3.11
CA GLY A 86 -13.04 33.44 2.66
C GLY A 86 -12.72 33.06 1.20
N GLY A 87 -13.58 32.28 0.55
CA GLY A 87 -13.45 31.87 -0.85
C GLY A 87 -12.45 30.75 -1.12
N TYR A 88 -11.79 30.23 -0.08
CA TYR A 88 -10.71 29.24 -0.19
C TYR A 88 -11.05 27.88 0.42
N PHE A 89 -11.43 27.83 1.70
CA PHE A 89 -11.73 26.57 2.37
C PHE A 89 -13.10 26.04 1.99
N VAL A 90 -13.24 24.72 2.07
CA VAL A 90 -14.53 24.03 1.91
C VAL A 90 -15.05 23.62 3.29
N GLU A 91 -16.32 23.91 3.53
CA GLU A 91 -17.00 23.67 4.80
C GLU A 91 -18.31 22.90 4.62
N LEU A 92 -18.83 22.36 5.72
CA LEU A 92 -20.14 21.73 5.77
C LEU A 92 -21.14 22.68 6.43
N VAL A 93 -22.20 23.04 5.72
CA VAL A 93 -23.21 24.00 6.18
C VAL A 93 -24.62 23.50 5.89
N GLN A 94 -25.63 24.19 6.43
CA GLN A 94 -27.02 23.93 6.06
C GLN A 94 -27.31 24.39 4.63
N LEU A 95 -28.19 23.65 3.95
CA LEU A 95 -28.63 23.98 2.60
C LEU A 95 -29.27 25.38 2.56
N ASN A 96 -28.73 26.24 1.71
CA ASN A 96 -29.30 27.49 1.26
C ASN A 96 -29.48 27.38 -0.25
N SER A 97 -30.70 27.09 -0.69
CA SER A 97 -31.04 26.86 -2.10
C SER A 97 -30.72 28.02 -3.05
N ASN A 98 -30.44 29.22 -2.53
CA ASN A 98 -30.04 30.38 -3.32
C ASN A 98 -28.51 30.55 -3.42
N SER A 99 -27.73 29.75 -2.70
CA SER A 99 -26.27 29.90 -2.65
C SER A 99 -25.60 29.16 -3.80
N LYS A 100 -25.01 29.92 -4.74
CA LYS A 100 -24.23 29.31 -5.83
C LYS A 100 -22.96 28.63 -5.33
N THR A 101 -22.44 29.00 -4.17
CA THR A 101 -21.25 28.38 -3.56
C THR A 101 -21.55 26.98 -3.00
N GLN A 102 -22.81 26.59 -2.89
CA GLN A 102 -23.23 25.24 -2.49
C GLN A 102 -23.52 24.31 -3.69
N ILE A 103 -23.44 24.84 -4.90
CA ILE A 103 -23.72 24.10 -6.13
C ILE A 103 -22.40 23.68 -6.76
N TRP A 104 -22.29 22.40 -7.07
CA TRP A 104 -21.10 21.77 -7.62
C TRP A 104 -21.43 21.07 -8.94
N THR A 105 -20.45 21.01 -9.84
CA THR A 105 -20.52 20.23 -11.06
C THR A 105 -19.42 19.20 -11.02
N ILE A 106 -19.83 17.93 -11.05
CA ILE A 106 -18.92 16.79 -11.09
C ILE A 106 -18.73 16.39 -12.55
N ASP A 107 -17.54 16.63 -13.08
CA ASP A 107 -17.10 16.10 -14.35
C ASP A 107 -16.40 14.75 -14.11
N THR A 108 -17.16 13.66 -14.22
CA THR A 108 -16.64 12.30 -14.06
C THR A 108 -15.74 11.85 -15.21
N THR A 109 -15.69 12.59 -16.31
CA THR A 109 -14.80 12.27 -17.44
C THR A 109 -13.38 12.76 -17.16
N ASN A 110 -13.27 13.93 -16.53
CA ASN A 110 -11.99 14.55 -16.18
C ASN A 110 -11.67 14.47 -14.68
N ASN A 111 -12.52 13.77 -13.89
CA ASN A 111 -12.46 13.65 -12.43
C ASN A 111 -12.30 15.01 -11.72
N LYS A 112 -13.03 16.02 -12.18
CA LYS A 112 -12.98 17.37 -11.62
C LYS A 112 -14.30 17.71 -10.95
N ILE A 113 -14.25 18.39 -9.82
CA ILE A 113 -15.43 18.89 -9.11
C ILE A 113 -15.32 20.41 -9.07
N GLN A 114 -16.17 21.11 -9.81
CA GLN A 114 -16.14 22.58 -9.92
C GLN A 114 -17.25 23.21 -9.09
N ASN A 115 -16.92 24.25 -8.34
CA ASN A 115 -17.91 25.06 -7.64
C ASN A 115 -18.54 26.10 -8.58
N GLN A 116 -19.87 26.16 -8.62
CA GLN A 116 -20.60 27.09 -9.49
C GLN A 116 -20.64 28.54 -8.98
N GLY A 117 -20.27 28.77 -7.71
CA GLY A 117 -20.24 30.09 -7.10
C GLY A 117 -19.04 30.93 -7.51
N ASN A 118 -17.84 30.33 -7.50
CA ASN A 118 -16.59 31.00 -7.83
C ASN A 118 -15.88 30.47 -9.10
N GLY A 119 -16.33 29.33 -9.66
CA GLY A 119 -15.71 28.69 -10.82
C GLY A 119 -14.42 27.91 -10.52
N ASN A 120 -13.99 27.86 -9.26
CA ASN A 120 -12.82 27.11 -8.82
C ASN A 120 -13.14 25.61 -8.65
N TYR A 121 -12.10 24.79 -8.58
CA TYR A 121 -12.19 23.34 -8.47
C TYR A 121 -11.84 22.89 -7.07
N LEU A 122 -12.53 21.87 -6.59
CA LEU A 122 -12.23 21.17 -5.34
C LEU A 122 -10.78 20.67 -5.41
N ASP A 123 -10.00 21.00 -4.39
CA ASP A 123 -8.56 20.77 -4.33
C ASP A 123 -8.19 20.31 -2.91
N ILE A 124 -6.98 19.77 -2.77
CA ILE A 124 -6.39 19.46 -1.47
C ILE A 124 -5.09 20.22 -1.34
N ASP A 125 -5.01 21.03 -0.29
CA ASP A 125 -3.81 21.78 0.07
C ASP A 125 -3.51 21.58 1.56
N CYS A 126 -2.28 21.15 1.86
CA CYS A 126 -1.81 20.85 3.22
C CYS A 126 -2.84 20.05 4.07
N PHE A 127 -3.36 18.94 3.53
CA PHE A 127 -4.37 18.06 4.15
C PHE A 127 -5.75 18.69 4.41
N ASN A 128 -5.99 19.92 3.95
CA ASN A 128 -7.29 20.57 3.98
C ASN A 128 -7.97 20.51 2.62
N ILE A 129 -9.30 20.34 2.62
CA ILE A 129 -10.10 20.45 1.40
C ILE A 129 -10.35 21.94 1.15
N CYS A 130 -9.95 22.41 -0.03
CA CYS A 130 -10.09 23.79 -0.45
C CYS A 130 -10.64 23.86 -1.87
N VAL A 131 -10.76 25.08 -2.41
CA VAL A 131 -11.01 25.31 -3.83
C VAL A 131 -9.91 26.18 -4.42
N ALA A 132 -9.45 25.81 -5.61
CA ALA A 132 -8.42 26.54 -6.33
C ALA A 132 -8.76 26.64 -7.83
N PRO A 133 -8.23 27.63 -8.57
CA PRO A 133 -8.31 27.64 -10.03
C PRO A 133 -7.76 26.34 -10.61
N LEU A 134 -8.28 25.91 -11.77
CA LEU A 134 -7.81 24.70 -12.45
C LEU A 134 -6.29 24.79 -12.68
N ASN A 135 -5.51 23.96 -12.00
CA ASN A 135 -4.04 24.00 -12.04
C ASN A 135 -3.43 22.73 -12.68
N GLY A 136 -4.25 21.69 -12.87
CA GLY A 136 -3.84 20.40 -13.43
C GLY A 136 -3.14 19.48 -12.43
N ASN A 137 -3.22 19.77 -11.13
CA ASN A 137 -2.63 18.95 -10.08
C ASN A 137 -3.50 17.72 -9.78
N ALA A 138 -2.86 16.64 -9.33
CA ALA A 138 -3.55 15.43 -8.91
C ALA A 138 -4.43 15.64 -7.66
N THR A 139 -4.14 16.67 -6.86
CA THR A 139 -4.95 17.11 -5.73
C THR A 139 -6.34 17.59 -6.13
N GLN A 140 -6.53 18.01 -7.38
CA GLN A 140 -7.82 18.38 -7.95
C GLN A 140 -8.53 17.21 -8.63
N GLN A 141 -8.01 15.99 -8.55
CA GLN A 141 -8.61 14.81 -9.18
C GLN A 141 -9.39 14.02 -8.15
N TRP A 142 -10.69 13.99 -8.36
CA TRP A 142 -11.64 13.33 -7.50
C TRP A 142 -12.23 12.16 -8.26
N THR A 143 -11.90 10.96 -7.82
CA THR A 143 -12.55 9.77 -8.33
C THR A 143 -13.86 9.63 -7.56
N THR A 144 -14.96 9.70 -8.31
CA THR A 144 -16.28 9.40 -7.74
C THR A 144 -16.54 7.92 -7.89
N PHE A 145 -16.61 7.20 -6.78
CA PHE A 145 -17.02 5.81 -6.80
C PHE A 145 -18.50 5.71 -6.47
N ARG A 146 -19.23 4.80 -7.11
CA ARG A 146 -20.58 4.46 -6.60
C ARG A 146 -20.49 3.71 -5.27
N ARG A 147 -19.40 2.96 -5.09
CA ARG A 147 -18.98 2.29 -3.86
C ARG A 147 -17.46 2.35 -3.78
N ALA A 148 -16.91 2.86 -2.69
CA ALA A 148 -15.46 3.02 -2.54
C ALA A 148 -14.72 1.69 -2.72
N PRO A 149 -13.60 1.66 -3.47
CA PRO A 149 -12.68 0.54 -3.42
C PRO A 149 -12.04 0.49 -2.04
N ILE A 150 -11.82 -0.72 -1.54
CA ILE A 150 -10.94 -0.95 -0.38
C ILE A 150 -9.61 -1.38 -1.00
N PRO A 151 -8.64 -0.46 -1.19
CA PRO A 151 -7.33 -0.86 -1.69
C PRO A 151 -6.75 -1.90 -0.75
N THR A 152 -6.21 -2.98 -1.31
CA THR A 152 -5.47 -3.96 -0.50
C THR A 152 -4.07 -3.43 -0.16
N GLY A 153 -3.61 -2.39 -0.87
CA GLY A 153 -2.29 -1.74 -0.74
C GLY A 153 -1.13 -2.62 -1.22
N ASN A 154 -1.22 -3.91 -0.90
CA ASN A 154 -0.17 -4.89 -1.03
C ASN A 154 -0.53 -6.01 -2.02
N TRP A 155 0.52 -6.71 -2.45
CA TRP A 155 0.44 -7.88 -3.30
C TRP A 155 -0.12 -9.09 -2.54
N GLY A 156 -1.13 -9.75 -3.09
CA GLY A 156 -1.80 -10.87 -2.44
C GLY A 156 -2.64 -11.71 -3.40
N TYR A 157 -3.48 -12.58 -2.84
CA TYR A 157 -4.41 -13.44 -3.58
C TYR A 157 -5.85 -12.96 -3.41
N PHE A 158 -6.69 -13.16 -4.43
CA PHE A 158 -8.14 -13.17 -4.27
C PHE A 158 -8.61 -14.62 -4.16
N GLN A 159 -8.82 -15.10 -2.94
CA GLN A 159 -9.20 -16.48 -2.63
C GLN A 159 -10.72 -16.65 -2.64
N SER A 160 -11.24 -17.68 -3.30
CA SER A 160 -12.67 -18.00 -3.25
C SER A 160 -13.09 -18.53 -1.86
N LYS A 161 -14.27 -18.10 -1.39
CA LYS A 161 -14.91 -18.65 -0.18
C LYS A 161 -15.60 -20.01 -0.38
N GLN A 162 -15.76 -20.48 -1.61
CA GLN A 162 -16.53 -21.68 -1.94
C GLN A 162 -16.00 -22.97 -1.30
N LEU A 163 -14.68 -23.08 -1.08
CA LEU A 163 -14.05 -24.27 -0.53
C LEU A 163 -13.39 -23.96 0.81
N ASN A 164 -13.85 -24.65 1.85
CA ASN A 164 -13.13 -24.79 3.11
C ASN A 164 -12.37 -26.13 3.09
N SER A 165 -11.12 -26.15 3.58
CA SER A 165 -10.22 -27.32 3.73
C SER A 165 -9.38 -27.77 2.50
N ASN A 166 -8.06 -27.78 2.72
CA ASN A 166 -6.92 -28.35 1.99
C ASN A 166 -6.57 -27.86 0.57
N ASN A 167 -7.48 -27.27 -0.21
CA ASN A 167 -7.15 -26.73 -1.54
C ASN A 167 -7.89 -25.41 -1.78
N TYR A 168 -7.25 -24.27 -1.51
CA TYR A 168 -7.82 -22.97 -1.82
C TYR A 168 -7.55 -22.59 -3.28
N TRP A 169 -8.53 -21.91 -3.85
CA TRP A 169 -8.56 -21.50 -5.25
C TRP A 169 -8.50 -19.98 -5.30
N GLY A 170 -7.63 -19.46 -6.16
CA GLY A 170 -7.41 -18.04 -6.33
C GLY A 170 -7.63 -17.59 -7.76
N LEU A 171 -7.92 -16.29 -7.90
CA LEU A 171 -7.92 -15.63 -9.19
C LEU A 171 -6.54 -15.73 -9.85
N SER A 172 -6.49 -16.11 -11.12
CA SER A 172 -5.25 -16.40 -11.85
C SER A 172 -5.35 -15.89 -13.29
N VAL A 173 -4.26 -15.33 -13.81
CA VAL A 173 -4.10 -15.15 -15.25
C VAL A 173 -3.82 -16.51 -15.87
N LEU A 174 -4.57 -16.89 -16.90
CA LEU A 174 -4.42 -18.18 -17.57
C LEU A 174 -2.97 -18.37 -18.04
N ASN A 175 -2.38 -19.51 -17.67
CA ASN A 175 -1.01 -19.90 -18.03
C ASN A 175 0.08 -18.88 -17.65
N ASN A 176 -0.16 -18.00 -16.65
CA ASN A 176 0.78 -16.94 -16.25
C ASN A 176 1.19 -16.02 -17.43
N SER A 177 0.31 -15.80 -18.43
CA SER A 177 0.65 -15.01 -19.61
C SER A 177 0.71 -13.51 -19.31
N THR A 178 1.73 -12.83 -19.85
CA THR A 178 1.83 -11.36 -19.84
C THR A 178 1.09 -10.71 -21.01
N SER A 179 0.48 -11.49 -21.90
CA SER A 179 -0.26 -10.99 -23.06
C SER A 179 -1.58 -10.33 -22.63
N TYR A 180 -1.94 -9.23 -23.30
CA TYR A 180 -3.25 -8.61 -23.14
C TYR A 180 -4.36 -9.50 -23.71
N ASN A 181 -5.58 -9.32 -23.21
CA ASN A 181 -6.77 -10.12 -23.52
C ASN A 181 -6.63 -11.60 -23.13
N THR A 182 -5.75 -11.93 -22.19
CA THR A 182 -5.65 -13.28 -21.63
C THR A 182 -6.79 -13.52 -20.66
N SER A 183 -7.46 -14.68 -20.75
CA SER A 183 -8.53 -15.03 -19.82
C SER A 183 -8.06 -15.07 -18.37
N VAL A 184 -8.93 -14.61 -17.47
CA VAL A 184 -8.76 -14.76 -16.02
C VAL A 184 -9.62 -15.93 -15.55
N VAL A 185 -9.01 -16.79 -14.74
CA VAL A 185 -9.54 -18.09 -14.33
C VAL A 185 -9.35 -18.31 -12.84
N MET A 186 -10.10 -19.24 -12.26
CA MET A 186 -9.81 -19.80 -10.95
C MET A 186 -8.86 -20.98 -11.13
N ASN A 187 -7.77 -20.99 -10.36
CA ASN A 187 -6.83 -22.11 -10.24
C ASN A 187 -6.55 -22.40 -8.77
N LYS A 188 -6.14 -23.62 -8.44
CA LYS A 188 -5.57 -23.93 -7.13
C LYS A 188 -4.37 -23.00 -6.90
N VAL A 189 -4.31 -22.36 -5.72
CA VAL A 189 -3.18 -21.49 -5.39
C VAL A 189 -1.92 -22.34 -5.24
N GLN A 190 -0.84 -21.86 -5.84
CA GLN A 190 0.45 -22.53 -5.91
C GLN A 190 1.56 -21.56 -5.51
N ALA A 191 2.54 -22.07 -4.77
CA ALA A 191 3.76 -21.32 -4.48
C ALA A 191 4.42 -20.87 -5.80
N LYS A 192 5.06 -19.69 -5.78
CA LYS A 192 5.81 -19.08 -6.90
C LYS A 192 4.96 -18.67 -8.12
N SER A 193 3.64 -18.79 -8.07
CA SER A 193 2.76 -18.50 -9.21
C SER A 193 2.45 -17.01 -9.32
N LYS A 194 3.32 -16.25 -10.00
CA LYS A 194 3.18 -14.78 -10.17
C LYS A 194 1.84 -14.33 -10.74
N GLY A 195 1.23 -15.12 -11.63
CA GLY A 195 -0.09 -14.82 -12.23
C GLY A 195 -1.27 -15.01 -11.30
N GLN A 196 -1.05 -15.49 -10.08
CA GLN A 196 -2.05 -15.56 -9.01
C GLN A 196 -1.91 -14.40 -8.01
N ILE A 197 -0.88 -13.57 -8.15
CA ILE A 197 -0.61 -12.44 -7.27
C ILE A 197 -1.12 -11.14 -7.90
N TRP A 198 -1.91 -10.41 -7.12
CA TRP A 198 -2.62 -9.21 -7.51
C TRP A 198 -2.44 -8.09 -6.49
N GLN A 199 -2.61 -6.85 -6.92
CA GLN A 199 -2.67 -5.68 -6.04
C GLN A 199 -3.87 -4.83 -6.43
N MET A 200 -4.72 -4.48 -5.47
CA MET A 200 -5.78 -3.51 -5.70
C MET A 200 -5.29 -2.10 -5.33
N THR A 201 -5.23 -1.24 -6.33
CA THR A 201 -4.75 0.14 -6.24
C THR A 201 -5.82 1.09 -5.72
N SER A 202 -5.41 2.28 -5.26
CA SER A 202 -6.31 3.29 -4.69
C SER A 202 -7.37 3.83 -5.68
N ASP A 203 -7.12 3.74 -6.99
CA ASP A 203 -8.06 4.17 -8.01
C ASP A 203 -9.02 3.04 -8.48
N GLY A 204 -8.93 1.85 -7.85
CA GLY A 204 -9.79 0.71 -8.10
C GLY A 204 -9.26 -0.29 -9.13
N HIS A 205 -8.11 -0.09 -9.77
CA HIS A 205 -7.53 -1.11 -10.66
C HIS A 205 -6.99 -2.29 -9.86
N ILE A 206 -7.16 -3.50 -10.41
CA ILE A 206 -6.53 -4.72 -9.90
C ILE A 206 -5.36 -5.08 -10.84
N LEU A 207 -4.13 -4.82 -10.38
CA LEU A 207 -2.87 -5.05 -11.10
C LEU A 207 -2.40 -6.50 -10.94
N SER A 208 -1.86 -7.10 -12.00
CA SER A 208 -1.20 -8.40 -11.96
C SER A 208 0.30 -8.26 -11.75
N ARG A 209 0.89 -9.11 -10.90
CA ARG A 209 2.34 -9.11 -10.64
C ARG A 209 3.18 -9.54 -11.86
N LEU A 210 2.53 -10.11 -12.89
CA LEU A 210 3.18 -10.50 -14.14
C LEU A 210 3.76 -9.31 -14.90
N ASP A 211 3.08 -8.16 -14.92
CA ASP A 211 3.52 -6.96 -15.63
C ASP A 211 2.82 -5.72 -15.05
N GLY A 212 3.57 -4.66 -14.75
CA GLY A 212 3.06 -3.46 -14.07
C GLY A 212 2.01 -2.64 -14.85
N ASN A 213 1.64 -3.04 -16.07
CA ASN A 213 0.52 -2.46 -16.82
C ASN A 213 -0.62 -3.47 -17.08
N LEU A 214 -0.50 -4.72 -16.63
CA LEU A 214 -1.51 -5.74 -16.83
C LEU A 214 -2.56 -5.64 -15.72
N VAL A 215 -3.77 -5.22 -16.07
CA VAL A 215 -4.90 -5.06 -15.14
C VAL A 215 -6.01 -6.05 -15.44
N LEU A 216 -6.83 -6.35 -14.43
CA LEU A 216 -8.10 -7.05 -14.60
C LEU A 216 -9.11 -6.17 -15.36
N ASP A 217 -9.73 -6.74 -16.39
CA ASP A 217 -10.70 -6.05 -17.26
C ASP A 217 -11.90 -6.97 -17.57
N ILE A 218 -12.97 -6.37 -18.08
CA ILE A 218 -14.14 -7.07 -18.59
C ILE A 218 -13.83 -7.62 -19.99
N GLY A 219 -13.97 -8.93 -20.13
CA GLY A 219 -13.81 -9.64 -21.38
C GLY A 219 -15.08 -9.72 -22.24
N PRO A 220 -15.12 -10.63 -23.22
CA PRO A 220 -16.25 -10.75 -24.14
C PRO A 220 -17.54 -11.20 -23.43
N SER A 221 -18.69 -10.77 -23.96
CA SER A 221 -20.01 -11.22 -23.51
C SER A 221 -20.18 -12.73 -23.67
N ILE A 222 -20.73 -13.39 -22.66
CA ILE A 222 -21.04 -14.82 -22.70
C ILE A 222 -22.31 -15.04 -23.53
N ASN A 223 -22.21 -15.76 -24.65
CA ASN A 223 -23.34 -16.04 -25.55
C ASN A 223 -24.12 -14.80 -25.99
N GLY A 224 -23.45 -13.65 -26.13
CA GLY A 224 -24.10 -12.37 -26.48
C GLY A 224 -24.93 -11.74 -25.36
N SER A 225 -24.77 -12.19 -24.11
CA SER A 225 -25.45 -11.61 -22.94
C SER A 225 -25.02 -10.16 -22.70
N THR A 226 -25.97 -9.33 -22.29
CA THR A 226 -25.73 -7.95 -21.83
C THR A 226 -25.49 -7.85 -20.32
N THR A 227 -25.45 -8.98 -19.60
CA THR A 227 -25.31 -9.01 -18.14
C THR A 227 -24.30 -10.04 -17.65
N ASN A 228 -23.72 -10.85 -18.53
CA ASN A 228 -22.74 -11.88 -18.19
C ASN A 228 -21.54 -11.78 -19.13
N TYR A 229 -20.35 -11.64 -18.56
CA TYR A 229 -19.11 -11.45 -19.30
C TYR A 229 -18.04 -12.40 -18.80
N TYR A 230 -17.13 -12.83 -19.66
CA TYR A 230 -15.87 -13.41 -19.20
C TYR A 230 -14.97 -12.31 -18.64
N LEU A 231 -13.99 -12.69 -17.82
CA LEU A 231 -12.93 -11.78 -17.38
C LEU A 231 -11.65 -12.02 -18.18
N ASN A 232 -10.94 -10.94 -18.46
CA ASN A 232 -9.64 -10.99 -19.10
C ASN A 232 -8.68 -10.01 -18.42
N THR A 233 -7.43 -10.03 -18.87
CA THR A 233 -6.46 -8.97 -18.58
C THR A 233 -6.38 -7.98 -19.72
N ASN A 234 -6.01 -6.74 -19.44
CA ASN A 234 -5.76 -5.74 -20.46
C ASN A 234 -4.66 -4.77 -20.04
N VAL A 235 -4.30 -3.85 -20.94
CA VAL A 235 -3.44 -2.72 -20.60
C VAL A 235 -4.20 -1.73 -19.72
N TYR A 236 -3.54 -1.22 -18.68
CA TYR A 236 -4.05 -0.17 -17.81
C TYR A 236 -4.53 1.04 -18.65
N LYS A 237 -5.75 1.51 -18.37
CA LYS A 237 -6.33 2.73 -18.92
C LYS A 237 -6.89 3.58 -17.79
N ALA A 238 -6.38 4.79 -17.71
CA ALA A 238 -6.86 5.75 -16.73
C ALA A 238 -8.38 6.01 -16.90
N ASN A 239 -9.11 6.04 -15.79
CA ASN A 239 -10.55 6.32 -15.71
C ASN A 239 -11.46 5.35 -16.50
N ASP A 240 -10.96 4.20 -16.93
CA ASP A 240 -11.80 3.18 -17.52
C ASP A 240 -12.58 2.45 -16.42
N LEU A 241 -13.85 2.84 -16.23
CA LEU A 241 -14.73 2.24 -15.23
C LEU A 241 -14.90 0.71 -15.42
N MET A 242 -14.61 0.17 -16.63
CA MET A 242 -14.60 -1.28 -16.87
C MET A 242 -13.38 -1.96 -16.22
N GLN A 243 -12.29 -1.24 -16.00
CA GLN A 243 -11.08 -1.71 -15.33
C GLN A 243 -11.03 -1.35 -13.83
N GLN A 244 -12.04 -0.64 -13.33
CA GLN A 244 -12.14 -0.26 -11.94
C GLN A 244 -13.10 -1.18 -11.17
N TRP A 245 -12.64 -1.64 -10.02
CA TRP A 245 -13.29 -2.63 -9.18
C TRP A 245 -13.49 -2.08 -7.77
N GLY A 246 -14.35 -2.72 -7.01
CA GLY A 246 -14.53 -2.46 -5.59
C GLY A 246 -14.85 -3.76 -4.86
N ILE A 247 -14.67 -3.76 -3.53
CA ILE A 247 -15.04 -4.90 -2.68
C ILE A 247 -16.14 -4.43 -1.75
N ASN A 248 -17.27 -5.13 -1.73
CA ASN A 248 -18.38 -4.79 -0.85
C ASN A 248 -18.30 -5.50 0.50
N GLU A 249 -19.19 -5.15 1.41
CA GLU A 249 -19.35 -5.72 2.75
C GLU A 249 -19.57 -7.25 2.75
N ASN A 250 -20.04 -7.82 1.64
CA ASN A 250 -20.27 -9.25 1.48
C ASN A 250 -19.04 -9.98 0.91
N ASN A 251 -17.89 -9.31 0.78
CA ASN A 251 -16.68 -9.84 0.13
C ASN A 251 -16.89 -10.16 -1.36
N GLN A 252 -17.76 -9.43 -2.05
CA GLN A 252 -17.96 -9.57 -3.49
C GLN A 252 -17.18 -8.47 -4.21
N ILE A 253 -16.41 -8.86 -5.22
CA ILE A 253 -15.66 -7.92 -6.05
C ILE A 253 -16.59 -7.45 -7.17
N PHE A 254 -17.07 -6.22 -7.11
CA PHE A 254 -17.97 -5.63 -8.11
C PHE A 254 -17.20 -4.72 -9.07
N ASN A 255 -17.77 -4.50 -10.25
CA ASN A 255 -17.22 -3.58 -11.25
C ASN A 255 -17.86 -2.20 -11.15
N GLN A 256 -17.09 -1.11 -11.28
CA GLN A 256 -17.63 0.24 -11.15
C GLN A 256 -18.58 0.63 -12.30
N TYR A 257 -18.37 0.11 -13.52
CA TYR A 257 -19.27 0.33 -14.66
C TYR A 257 -20.57 -0.47 -14.52
N TYR A 258 -20.50 -1.71 -14.04
CA TYR A 258 -21.66 -2.57 -13.74
C TYR A 258 -21.76 -2.90 -12.24
N PRO A 259 -22.20 -1.96 -11.38
CA PRO A 259 -22.09 -2.08 -9.91
C PRO A 259 -22.93 -3.20 -9.28
N ASN A 260 -23.86 -3.79 -10.03
CA ASN A 260 -24.67 -4.93 -9.57
C ASN A 260 -24.03 -6.28 -9.94
N LEU A 261 -23.06 -6.29 -10.87
CA LEU A 261 -22.37 -7.50 -11.28
C LEU A 261 -21.10 -7.67 -10.46
N CYS A 262 -20.87 -8.91 -10.04
CA CYS A 262 -19.71 -9.30 -9.25
C CYS A 262 -18.90 -10.36 -9.99
N ILE A 263 -17.60 -10.41 -9.70
CA ILE A 263 -16.75 -11.52 -10.10
C ILE A 263 -17.30 -12.80 -9.47
N GLY A 264 -17.40 -13.85 -10.27
CA GLY A 264 -17.67 -15.21 -9.84
C GLY A 264 -17.01 -16.19 -10.79
N PHE A 265 -17.40 -17.46 -10.74
CA PHE A 265 -16.86 -18.49 -11.62
C PHE A 265 -17.93 -19.52 -12.01
N VAL A 266 -17.74 -20.15 -13.17
CA VAL A 266 -18.67 -21.16 -13.71
C VAL A 266 -17.95 -22.49 -13.88
N GLY A 267 -18.28 -23.46 -13.02
CA GLY A 267 -17.70 -24.80 -13.02
C GLY A 267 -17.59 -25.36 -11.59
N GLN A 268 -16.92 -26.50 -11.43
CA GLN A 268 -16.76 -27.14 -10.12
C GLN A 268 -15.29 -27.08 -9.68
N LEU A 269 -15.01 -26.19 -8.72
CA LEU A 269 -13.68 -26.13 -8.10
C LEU A 269 -13.32 -27.48 -7.47
N GLY A 270 -12.05 -27.89 -7.63
CA GLY A 270 -11.54 -29.16 -7.12
C GLY A 270 -11.79 -30.38 -8.02
N VAL A 271 -12.62 -30.24 -9.06
CA VAL A 271 -12.79 -31.26 -10.12
C VAL A 271 -12.03 -30.85 -11.37
N ASP A 272 -12.32 -29.64 -11.86
CA ASP A 272 -11.58 -29.06 -12.98
C ASP A 272 -10.24 -28.52 -12.48
N SER A 273 -9.18 -28.59 -13.30
CA SER A 273 -7.89 -27.97 -12.97
C SER A 273 -7.95 -26.44 -13.02
N THR A 274 -8.89 -25.91 -13.80
CA THR A 274 -9.06 -24.50 -14.12
C THR A 274 -10.53 -24.24 -14.40
N VAL A 275 -11.08 -23.18 -13.82
CA VAL A 275 -12.49 -22.79 -14.00
C VAL A 275 -12.56 -21.35 -14.51
N ASN A 276 -13.42 -21.06 -15.48
CA ASN A 276 -13.54 -19.71 -16.03
C ASN A 276 -14.13 -18.73 -15.01
N CYS A 277 -13.52 -17.55 -14.87
CA CYS A 277 -14.11 -16.44 -14.13
C CYS A 277 -15.08 -15.66 -15.01
N VAL A 278 -16.13 -15.16 -14.38
CA VAL A 278 -17.19 -14.40 -15.02
C VAL A 278 -17.52 -13.15 -14.21
N LEU A 279 -18.07 -12.14 -14.88
CA LEU A 279 -18.76 -11.02 -14.26
C LEU A 279 -20.26 -11.24 -14.45
N ALA A 280 -21.00 -11.45 -13.36
CA ALA A 280 -22.43 -11.75 -13.40
C ALA A 280 -23.13 -11.31 -12.10
N GLN A 281 -24.47 -11.33 -12.11
CA GLN A 281 -25.26 -11.03 -10.92
C GLN A 281 -25.21 -12.23 -9.94
N PRO A 282 -24.77 -12.06 -8.68
CA PRO A 282 -24.85 -13.12 -7.68
C PRO A 282 -26.31 -13.45 -7.35
N SER A 283 -26.60 -14.71 -7.04
CA SER A 283 -27.96 -15.14 -6.68
C SER A 283 -28.44 -14.58 -5.34
N SER A 284 -27.49 -14.30 -4.43
CA SER A 284 -27.73 -13.66 -3.14
C SER A 284 -26.43 -13.03 -2.60
N ALA A 285 -26.53 -12.24 -1.53
CA ALA A 285 -25.36 -11.71 -0.81
C ALA A 285 -24.46 -12.81 -0.22
N CYS A 286 -25.01 -14.01 0.03
CA CYS A 286 -24.31 -15.17 0.62
C CYS A 286 -23.80 -16.17 -0.43
N ASP A 287 -23.86 -15.83 -1.72
CA ASP A 287 -23.46 -16.74 -2.80
C ASP A 287 -21.93 -16.89 -2.84
N THR A 288 -21.44 -18.00 -2.29
CA THR A 288 -20.00 -18.28 -2.13
C THR A 288 -19.24 -18.43 -3.44
N TYR A 289 -19.94 -18.63 -4.58
CA TYR A 289 -19.32 -18.60 -5.91
C TYR A 289 -18.89 -17.19 -6.34
N PHE A 290 -19.45 -16.16 -5.70
CA PHE A 290 -19.18 -14.74 -5.98
C PHE A 290 -18.47 -14.03 -4.82
N GLN A 291 -18.04 -14.76 -3.80
CA GLN A 291 -17.34 -14.21 -2.64
C GLN A 291 -15.85 -14.56 -2.68
N PHE A 292 -15.03 -13.53 -2.51
CA PHE A 292 -13.59 -13.56 -2.56
C PHE A 292 -13.00 -12.87 -1.34
N ILE A 293 -12.01 -13.48 -0.73
CA ILE A 293 -11.24 -12.86 0.35
C ILE A 293 -9.90 -12.40 -0.23
N ALA A 294 -9.58 -11.12 -0.03
CA ALA A 294 -8.22 -10.62 -0.27
C ALA A 294 -7.29 -11.21 0.79
N ASN A 295 -6.19 -11.82 0.38
CA ASN A 295 -5.25 -12.49 1.27
C ASN A 295 -3.84 -11.91 1.05
N PRO A 296 -3.20 -11.30 2.07
CA PRO A 296 -3.67 -11.10 3.45
C PRO A 296 -4.88 -10.15 3.53
N THR A 297 -5.69 -10.35 4.57
CA THR A 297 -6.90 -9.56 4.86
C THR A 297 -6.63 -8.31 5.69
N TYR A 298 -5.47 -8.26 6.35
CA TYR A 298 -5.10 -7.22 7.33
C TYR A 298 -6.15 -7.00 8.44
N SER A 299 -6.76 -8.09 8.91
CA SER A 299 -7.86 -8.03 9.91
C SER A 299 -7.49 -7.30 11.21
N LEU A 300 -6.21 -7.23 11.58
CA LEU A 300 -5.78 -6.46 12.73
C LEU A 300 -6.01 -4.95 12.54
N ASN A 301 -5.81 -4.41 11.33
CA ASN A 301 -6.09 -2.99 11.02
C ASN A 301 -7.58 -2.67 11.18
N GLN A 302 -8.45 -3.61 10.82
CA GLN A 302 -9.88 -3.45 11.05
C GLN A 302 -10.21 -3.46 12.54
N ILE A 303 -9.61 -4.37 13.31
CA ILE A 303 -9.86 -4.48 14.75
C ILE A 303 -9.41 -3.22 15.50
N VAL A 304 -8.20 -2.70 15.22
CA VAL A 304 -7.68 -1.52 15.92
C VAL A 304 -8.30 -0.20 15.46
N GLY A 305 -8.91 -0.19 14.28
CA GLY A 305 -9.69 0.95 13.76
C GLY A 305 -11.14 1.00 14.25
N GLU A 306 -11.64 -0.03 14.94
CA GLU A 306 -13.00 -0.04 15.47
C GLU A 306 -13.17 0.85 16.70
N VAL A 307 -14.41 1.24 16.99
CA VAL A 307 -14.76 1.98 18.22
C VAL A 307 -14.44 1.10 19.44
N PRO A 308 -13.67 1.60 20.43
CA PRO A 308 -13.34 0.85 21.65
C PRO A 308 -14.58 0.29 22.37
N GLU A 309 -14.52 -0.99 22.75
CA GLU A 309 -15.50 -1.65 23.60
C GLU A 309 -14.83 -2.01 24.95
N PRO A 310 -15.13 -1.27 26.03
CA PRO A 310 -14.45 -1.44 27.30
C PRO A 310 -14.81 -2.78 27.95
N PHE A 311 -13.93 -3.25 28.83
CA PHE A 311 -14.22 -4.40 29.68
C PHE A 311 -15.51 -4.21 30.50
N PRO A 312 -16.24 -5.30 30.82
CA PRO A 312 -17.42 -5.22 31.67
C PRO A 312 -17.11 -4.49 32.99
N ALA A 313 -17.88 -3.44 33.26
CA ALA A 313 -17.71 -2.60 34.44
C ALA A 313 -18.52 -3.16 35.62
N TYR A 314 -17.84 -3.42 36.74
CA TYR A 314 -18.47 -3.80 38.01
C TYR A 314 -18.49 -2.57 38.93
N THR A 315 -19.65 -1.96 39.14
CA THR A 315 -19.73 -0.63 39.78
C THR A 315 -20.28 -0.65 41.21
N SER A 316 -20.90 -1.76 41.64
CA SER A 316 -21.46 -1.88 43.00
C SER A 316 -21.75 -3.33 43.39
N GLY A 317 -22.04 -3.54 44.68
CA GLY A 317 -22.53 -4.81 45.22
C GLY A 317 -21.50 -5.95 45.17
N ASP A 318 -22.01 -7.17 45.21
CA ASP A 318 -21.20 -8.40 45.22
C ASP A 318 -20.39 -8.58 43.92
N LEU A 319 -20.82 -7.99 42.79
CA LEU A 319 -20.04 -7.98 41.54
C LEU A 319 -18.71 -7.22 41.70
N LEU A 320 -18.75 -6.01 42.27
CA LEU A 320 -17.53 -5.22 42.52
C LEU A 320 -16.65 -5.90 43.57
N ALA A 321 -17.25 -6.41 44.66
CA ALA A 321 -16.51 -7.11 45.70
C ALA A 321 -15.83 -8.39 45.17
N SER A 322 -16.51 -9.14 44.30
CA SER A 322 -15.97 -10.31 43.62
C SER A 322 -14.80 -9.97 42.71
N TYR A 323 -14.93 -8.90 41.92
CA TYR A 323 -13.84 -8.43 41.05
C TYR A 323 -12.61 -8.04 41.87
N GLN A 324 -12.80 -7.23 42.91
CA GLN A 324 -11.71 -6.78 43.78
C GLN A 324 -11.04 -7.95 44.49
N TYR A 325 -11.81 -8.92 44.99
CA TYR A 325 -11.26 -10.11 45.64
C TYR A 325 -10.41 -10.94 44.66
N LEU A 326 -10.98 -11.31 43.51
CA LEU A 326 -10.30 -12.13 42.50
C LEU A 326 -9.08 -11.42 41.91
N SER A 327 -9.18 -10.11 41.66
CA SER A 327 -8.07 -9.29 41.20
C SER A 327 -6.95 -9.29 42.24
N ASN A 328 -7.23 -8.93 43.49
CA ASN A 328 -6.20 -8.82 44.53
C ASN A 328 -5.53 -10.17 44.86
N ASP A 329 -6.28 -11.28 44.82
CA ASP A 329 -5.72 -12.60 45.06
C ASP A 329 -4.75 -13.00 43.95
N ALA A 330 -5.16 -12.80 42.69
CA ALA A 330 -4.31 -13.05 41.53
C ALA A 330 -3.08 -12.12 41.49
N THR A 331 -3.24 -10.85 41.86
CA THR A 331 -2.22 -9.81 41.72
C THR A 331 -1.51 -9.45 43.02
N SER A 332 -1.53 -10.32 44.05
CA SER A 332 -1.00 -10.04 45.40
C SER A 332 0.45 -9.49 45.49
N ASN A 333 1.27 -9.64 44.45
CA ASN A 333 2.63 -9.10 44.35
C ASN A 333 2.74 -7.81 43.49
N PHE A 334 1.62 -7.23 43.06
CA PHE A 334 1.55 -6.08 42.17
C PHE A 334 0.63 -4.99 42.77
N THR A 335 0.84 -3.74 42.38
CA THR A 335 0.00 -2.60 42.81
C THR A 335 -1.21 -2.40 41.91
N ASP A 336 -1.15 -2.89 40.68
CA ASP A 336 -2.19 -2.70 39.68
C ASP A 336 -3.23 -3.81 39.73
N ASP A 337 -4.41 -3.53 39.19
CA ASP A 337 -5.46 -4.54 39.05
C ASP A 337 -5.14 -5.55 37.94
N ILE A 338 -5.87 -6.65 37.93
CA ILE A 338 -5.61 -7.77 37.01
C ILE A 338 -5.67 -7.36 35.54
N ARG A 339 -6.54 -6.43 35.14
CA ARG A 339 -6.71 -5.96 33.76
C ARG A 339 -5.59 -5.02 33.35
N SER A 340 -5.12 -4.14 34.25
CA SER A 340 -3.94 -3.31 34.01
C SER A 340 -2.68 -4.11 33.74
N LEU A 341 -2.60 -5.35 34.26
CA LEU A 341 -1.46 -6.23 34.08
C LEU A 341 -1.54 -7.10 32.81
N TYR A 342 -2.60 -6.99 32.00
CA TYR A 342 -2.72 -7.73 30.74
C TYR A 342 -1.68 -7.37 29.70
N THR A 343 -1.06 -6.19 29.75
CA THR A 343 0.05 -5.79 28.86
C THR A 343 1.43 -6.11 29.44
N GLY A 344 1.53 -6.41 30.74
CA GLY A 344 2.81 -6.57 31.45
C GLY A 344 3.63 -7.79 30.99
N ILE A 345 4.78 -7.54 30.37
CA ILE A 345 5.71 -8.57 29.86
C ILE A 345 6.26 -9.51 30.95
N ASN A 346 6.40 -9.03 32.19
CA ASN A 346 6.95 -9.80 33.31
C ASN A 346 5.87 -10.51 34.15
N VAL A 347 4.63 -10.51 33.68
CA VAL A 347 3.48 -11.05 34.40
C VAL A 347 3.06 -12.38 33.79
N SER A 348 3.00 -13.44 34.61
CA SER A 348 2.48 -14.73 34.19
C SER A 348 0.96 -14.77 34.27
N LEU A 349 0.28 -14.45 33.16
CA LEU A 349 -1.18 -14.57 33.08
C LEU A 349 -1.68 -16.01 33.28
N GLN A 350 -0.85 -17.01 32.96
CA GLN A 350 -1.17 -18.42 33.25
C GLN A 350 -1.26 -18.69 34.77
N SER A 351 -0.42 -18.03 35.57
CA SER A 351 -0.50 -18.10 37.03
C SER A 351 -1.79 -17.44 37.54
N PHE A 352 -2.14 -16.26 37.01
CA PHE A 352 -3.40 -15.59 37.35
C PHE A 352 -4.61 -16.45 37.00
N LEU A 353 -4.61 -17.09 35.83
CA LEU A 353 -5.68 -17.99 35.40
C LEU A 353 -5.84 -19.16 36.38
N SER A 354 -4.73 -19.74 36.85
CA SER A 354 -4.75 -20.79 37.86
C SER A 354 -5.33 -20.32 39.20
N ILE A 355 -4.92 -19.14 39.68
CA ILE A 355 -5.42 -18.56 40.93
C ILE A 355 -6.93 -18.28 40.82
N VAL A 356 -7.36 -17.54 39.80
CA VAL A 356 -8.78 -17.21 39.57
C VAL A 356 -9.62 -18.47 39.40
N THR A 357 -9.11 -19.50 38.71
CA THR A 357 -9.85 -20.77 38.51
C THR A 357 -10.05 -21.54 39.81
N ASN A 358 -9.07 -21.49 40.72
CA ASN A 358 -9.10 -22.23 41.99
C ASN A 358 -9.68 -21.39 43.15
N ALA A 359 -9.98 -20.11 42.92
CA ALA A 359 -10.54 -19.22 43.92
C ALA A 359 -11.92 -19.72 44.39
N THR A 360 -12.14 -19.67 45.69
CA THR A 360 -13.42 -20.00 46.33
C THR A 360 -14.11 -18.72 46.79
N CYS A 361 -15.45 -18.69 46.73
CA CYS A 361 -16.22 -17.52 47.15
C CYS A 361 -16.00 -17.28 48.66
N PRO A 362 -15.41 -16.13 49.07
CA PRO A 362 -15.23 -15.80 50.47
C PRO A 362 -16.59 -15.51 51.14
N SER A 363 -16.65 -15.67 52.46
CA SER A 363 -17.87 -15.41 53.24
C SER A 363 -18.32 -13.94 53.24
N SER A 364 -17.45 -13.02 52.81
CA SER A 364 -17.75 -11.59 52.69
C SER A 364 -18.57 -11.23 51.45
N ILE A 365 -18.72 -12.16 50.50
CA ILE A 365 -19.51 -11.98 49.27
C ILE A 365 -20.78 -12.82 49.42
N HIS A 366 -21.94 -12.17 49.38
CA HIS A 366 -23.20 -12.82 49.74
C HIS A 366 -23.84 -13.58 48.57
N SER A 367 -23.53 -13.19 47.33
CA SER A 367 -23.99 -13.78 46.08
C SER A 367 -22.91 -14.66 45.46
N THR A 368 -23.05 -15.97 45.60
CA THR A 368 -22.17 -16.95 44.92
C THR A 368 -22.33 -16.95 43.41
N GLU A 369 -23.50 -16.53 42.90
CA GLU A 369 -23.77 -16.35 41.48
C GLU A 369 -22.96 -15.17 40.92
N ASP A 370 -22.97 -14.02 41.59
CA ASP A 370 -22.16 -12.86 41.18
C ASP A 370 -20.67 -13.18 41.20
N PHE A 371 -20.21 -13.88 42.24
CA PHE A 371 -18.82 -14.37 42.29
C PHE A 371 -18.48 -15.25 41.11
N SER A 372 -19.33 -16.23 40.78
CA SER A 372 -19.12 -17.15 39.66
C SER A 372 -19.14 -16.44 38.31
N ASN A 373 -20.02 -15.44 38.14
CA ASN A 373 -20.11 -14.65 36.92
C ASN A 373 -18.83 -13.83 36.70
N VAL A 374 -18.33 -13.14 37.72
CA VAL A 374 -17.08 -12.39 37.64
C VAL A 374 -15.89 -13.33 37.43
N GLN A 375 -15.85 -14.46 38.14
CA GLN A 375 -14.80 -15.47 37.98
C GLN A 375 -14.75 -15.99 36.54
N ASN A 376 -15.89 -16.34 35.95
CA ASN A 376 -15.96 -16.83 34.58
C ASN A 376 -15.56 -15.75 33.56
N GLN A 377 -15.97 -14.50 33.78
CA GLN A 377 -15.58 -13.39 32.92
C GLN A 377 -14.06 -13.15 32.96
N ILE A 378 -13.45 -13.08 34.16
CA ILE A 378 -11.99 -12.91 34.30
C ILE A 378 -11.22 -14.10 33.71
N LYS A 379 -11.73 -15.34 33.87
CA LYS A 379 -11.13 -16.52 33.22
C LYS A 379 -11.13 -16.39 31.70
N THR A 380 -12.24 -15.96 31.11
CA THR A 380 -12.34 -15.71 29.66
C THR A 380 -11.36 -14.62 29.24
N GLU A 381 -11.32 -13.49 29.95
CA GLU A 381 -10.37 -12.40 29.70
C GLU A 381 -8.92 -12.88 29.72
N LEU A 382 -8.52 -13.65 30.73
CA LEU A 382 -7.16 -14.19 30.85
C LEU A 382 -6.83 -15.18 29.73
N ILE A 383 -7.75 -16.07 29.35
CA ILE A 383 -7.54 -16.99 28.23
C ILE A 383 -7.32 -16.20 26.93
N TYR A 384 -8.09 -15.14 26.71
CA TYR A 384 -7.98 -14.32 25.52
C TYR A 384 -6.66 -13.57 25.50
N ALA A 385 -6.31 -12.90 26.60
CA ALA A 385 -5.06 -12.17 26.77
C ALA A 385 -3.83 -13.08 26.56
N ILE A 386 -3.84 -14.31 27.10
CA ILE A 386 -2.75 -15.29 26.91
C ILE A 386 -2.54 -15.61 25.42
N ASN A 387 -3.62 -15.89 24.68
CA ASN A 387 -3.52 -16.27 23.27
C ASN A 387 -3.15 -15.08 22.38
N VAL A 388 -3.67 -13.88 22.66
CA VAL A 388 -3.27 -12.66 21.97
C VAL A 388 -1.79 -12.37 22.20
N ARG A 389 -1.31 -12.44 23.45
CA ARG A 389 0.13 -12.30 23.75
C ARG A 389 0.98 -13.30 22.97
N LEU A 390 0.58 -14.57 22.95
CA LEU A 390 1.33 -15.62 22.26
C LEU A 390 1.50 -15.36 20.76
N VAL A 391 0.48 -14.83 20.07
CA VAL A 391 0.59 -14.45 18.65
C VAL A 391 1.66 -13.39 18.44
N PHE A 392 1.63 -12.31 19.22
CA PHE A 392 2.61 -11.24 19.12
C PHE A 392 4.01 -11.65 19.59
N GLU A 393 4.11 -12.53 20.59
CA GLU A 393 5.39 -13.10 21.05
C GLU A 393 6.02 -13.98 19.97
N ASN A 394 5.25 -14.83 19.31
CA ASN A 394 5.73 -15.65 18.19
C ASN A 394 6.19 -14.80 17.00
N TYR A 395 5.42 -13.76 16.64
CA TYR A 395 5.82 -12.81 15.60
C TYR A 395 7.11 -12.06 16.00
N SER A 396 7.19 -11.56 17.23
CA SER A 396 8.39 -10.88 17.76
C SER A 396 9.61 -11.79 17.73
N GLY A 397 9.46 -13.07 18.07
CA GLY A 397 10.52 -14.07 18.03
C GLY A 397 11.01 -14.34 16.60
N PHE A 398 10.09 -14.51 15.65
CA PHE A 398 10.40 -14.63 14.22
C PHE A 398 11.16 -13.40 13.72
N TYR A 399 10.63 -12.20 13.97
CA TYR A 399 11.19 -10.95 13.47
C TYR A 399 12.56 -10.65 14.10
N SER A 400 12.72 -10.94 15.40
CA SER A 400 14.02 -10.86 16.08
C SER A 400 15.06 -11.81 15.50
N LYS A 401 14.66 -13.07 15.17
CA LYS A 401 15.57 -14.04 14.54
C LYS A 401 16.05 -13.53 13.18
N LEU A 402 15.14 -13.02 12.36
CA LEU A 402 15.44 -12.47 11.03
C LEU A 402 16.45 -11.32 11.09
N PHE A 403 16.25 -10.35 11.98
CA PHE A 403 17.11 -9.16 12.08
C PHE A 403 18.39 -9.37 12.90
N SER A 404 18.43 -10.36 13.80
CA SER A 404 19.61 -10.65 14.63
C SER A 404 20.89 -10.93 13.82
N GLN A 405 20.75 -11.41 12.58
CA GLN A 405 21.87 -11.69 11.67
C GLN A 405 22.15 -10.53 10.70
N GLY A 406 21.37 -9.45 10.75
CA GLY A 406 21.41 -8.37 9.76
C GLY A 406 22.78 -7.71 9.62
N SER A 407 23.48 -7.42 10.72
CA SER A 407 24.81 -6.79 10.68
C SER A 407 25.85 -7.65 9.98
N SER A 408 25.89 -8.93 10.35
CA SER A 408 26.80 -9.93 9.76
C SER A 408 26.49 -10.16 8.29
N ASN A 409 25.20 -10.31 7.95
CA ASN A 409 24.76 -10.51 6.57
C ASN A 409 25.07 -9.28 5.71
N LEU A 410 24.79 -8.07 6.20
CA LEU A 410 25.12 -6.83 5.50
C LEU A 410 26.62 -6.70 5.25
N THR A 411 27.46 -7.01 6.25
CA THR A 411 28.92 -6.98 6.13
C THR A 411 29.43 -8.00 5.11
N ASN A 412 28.90 -9.21 5.13
CA ASN A 412 29.25 -10.27 4.17
C ASN A 412 28.85 -9.88 2.74
N LEU A 413 27.64 -9.32 2.57
CA LEU A 413 27.15 -8.85 1.27
C LEU A 413 27.95 -7.65 0.77
N ALA A 414 28.32 -6.70 1.64
CA ALA A 414 29.17 -5.58 1.28
C ALA A 414 30.55 -6.04 0.82
N ASN A 415 31.17 -7.00 1.53
CA ASN A 415 32.43 -7.61 1.10
C ASN A 415 32.29 -8.29 -0.27
N LEU A 416 31.19 -9.01 -0.50
CA LEU A 416 30.90 -9.67 -1.79
C LEU A 416 30.71 -8.66 -2.93
N ILE A 417 30.11 -7.50 -2.66
CA ILE A 417 29.85 -6.43 -3.63
C ILE A 417 31.08 -5.49 -3.76
N ASN A 418 32.14 -5.70 -2.97
CA ASN A 418 33.33 -4.84 -2.85
C ASN A 418 32.99 -3.40 -2.41
N VAL A 419 32.09 -3.26 -1.44
CA VAL A 419 31.73 -1.97 -0.85
C VAL A 419 32.40 -1.80 0.51
N ASP A 420 33.11 -0.69 0.70
CA ASP A 420 33.64 -0.32 2.00
C ASP A 420 32.52 0.27 2.86
N MET A 421 32.00 -0.54 3.79
CA MET A 421 30.96 -0.13 4.75
C MET A 421 31.36 1.06 5.62
N SER A 422 32.64 1.44 5.69
CA SER A 422 33.07 2.64 6.41
C SER A 422 32.98 3.93 5.57
N SER A 423 32.62 3.83 4.29
CA SER A 423 32.53 4.96 3.38
C SER A 423 31.35 5.90 3.68
N ASN A 424 31.54 7.17 3.35
CA ASN A 424 30.47 8.18 3.37
C ASN A 424 29.66 8.16 2.05
N GLN A 425 29.70 7.06 1.31
CA GLN A 425 28.89 6.91 0.11
C GLN A 425 27.42 6.84 0.51
N MET A 426 26.57 7.62 -0.14
CA MET A 426 25.14 7.63 0.17
C MET A 426 24.46 6.41 -0.46
N VAL A 427 23.66 5.71 0.34
CA VAL A 427 22.73 4.68 -0.09
C VAL A 427 21.32 5.28 -0.09
N ASN A 428 20.62 5.14 -1.21
CA ASN A 428 19.21 5.49 -1.32
C ASN A 428 18.39 4.20 -1.25
N ALA A 429 17.42 4.14 -0.33
CA ALA A 429 16.62 2.95 -0.15
C ALA A 429 15.21 3.29 0.35
N ASN A 430 14.32 2.31 0.31
CA ASN A 430 13.00 2.40 0.92
C ASN A 430 12.80 1.20 1.85
N TYR A 431 12.57 1.48 3.14
CA TYR A 431 12.39 0.44 4.15
C TYR A 431 11.08 -0.31 3.96
N THR A 432 9.99 0.41 3.67
CA THR A 432 8.69 -0.19 3.36
C THR A 432 8.80 -1.10 2.15
N ASP A 433 9.51 -0.71 1.09
CA ASP A 433 9.75 -1.58 -0.08
C ASP A 433 10.48 -2.88 0.31
N ALA A 434 11.45 -2.82 1.23
CA ALA A 434 12.17 -3.99 1.72
C ALA A 434 11.25 -4.93 2.51
N ILE A 435 10.45 -4.39 3.44
CA ILE A 435 9.50 -5.15 4.25
C ILE A 435 8.38 -5.74 3.38
N THR A 436 7.79 -4.96 2.48
CA THR A 436 6.81 -5.42 1.50
C THR A 436 7.40 -6.52 0.61
N SER A 437 8.69 -6.46 0.26
CA SER A 437 9.35 -7.52 -0.50
C SER A 437 9.54 -8.83 0.29
N ILE A 438 9.80 -8.74 1.60
CA ILE A 438 9.84 -9.91 2.50
C ILE A 438 8.46 -10.55 2.60
N PHE A 439 7.43 -9.75 2.87
CA PHE A 439 6.06 -10.24 2.99
C PHE A 439 5.53 -10.79 1.67
N TYR A 440 5.83 -10.13 0.55
CA TYR A 440 5.54 -10.66 -0.78
C TYR A 440 6.19 -12.03 -0.98
N SER A 441 7.46 -12.18 -0.63
CA SER A 441 8.18 -13.45 -0.75
C SER A 441 7.52 -14.53 0.10
N LEU A 442 7.18 -14.22 1.36
CA LEU A 442 6.46 -15.16 2.24
C LEU A 442 5.11 -15.58 1.66
N ILE A 443 4.30 -14.63 1.18
CA ILE A 443 2.98 -14.90 0.60
C ILE A 443 3.14 -15.76 -0.67
N SER A 444 4.09 -15.41 -1.53
CA SER A 444 4.33 -16.08 -2.81
C SER A 444 4.92 -17.49 -2.64
N GLU A 445 5.85 -17.67 -1.72
CA GLU A 445 6.58 -18.93 -1.52
C GLU A 445 5.86 -19.87 -0.56
N ILE A 446 5.18 -19.32 0.45
CA ILE A 446 4.49 -20.06 1.52
C ILE A 446 3.02 -19.58 1.59
N PRO A 447 2.16 -20.00 0.64
CA PRO A 447 0.82 -19.43 0.55
C PRO A 447 -0.11 -19.85 1.72
N VAL A 448 0.30 -20.83 2.55
CA VAL A 448 -0.30 -21.14 3.87
C VAL A 448 0.65 -20.70 4.98
N GLY A 449 0.25 -19.73 5.81
CA GLY A 449 1.07 -19.24 6.93
C GLY A 449 1.87 -17.98 6.60
N GLY A 450 2.43 -17.85 5.40
CA GLY A 450 3.07 -16.62 4.93
C GLY A 450 2.17 -15.38 5.09
N PRO A 451 0.87 -15.45 4.71
CA PRO A 451 -0.06 -14.34 4.93
C PRO A 451 -0.35 -14.01 6.39
N ILE A 452 -0.20 -14.95 7.33
CA ILE A 452 -0.40 -14.68 8.77
C ILE A 452 0.70 -13.75 9.28
N ILE A 453 1.96 -14.04 8.93
CA ILE A 453 3.10 -13.19 9.27
C ILE A 453 2.98 -11.82 8.60
N ALA A 454 2.64 -11.79 7.31
CA ALA A 454 2.45 -10.55 6.57
C ALA A 454 1.31 -9.69 7.14
N ASN A 455 0.22 -10.31 7.61
CA ASN A 455 -0.88 -9.61 8.26
C ASN A 455 -0.40 -8.87 9.52
N ILE A 456 0.32 -9.55 10.42
CA ILE A 456 0.81 -8.94 11.66
C ILE A 456 1.82 -7.81 11.36
N GLY A 457 2.80 -8.07 10.49
CA GLY A 457 3.87 -7.11 10.22
C GLY A 457 3.40 -5.87 9.48
N GLN A 458 2.61 -6.03 8.41
CA GLN A 458 2.03 -4.87 7.72
C GLN A 458 1.08 -4.08 8.62
N SER A 459 0.29 -4.77 9.47
CA SER A 459 -0.57 -4.09 10.43
C SER A 459 0.23 -3.27 11.44
N ALA A 460 1.39 -3.77 11.87
CA ALA A 460 2.30 -3.01 12.72
C ALA A 460 2.89 -1.78 12.02
N VAL A 461 3.25 -1.87 10.74
CA VAL A 461 3.72 -0.72 9.94
C VAL A 461 2.62 0.34 9.86
N GLU A 462 1.41 -0.04 9.41
CA GLU A 462 0.26 0.88 9.27
C GLU A 462 -0.19 1.47 10.62
N PHE A 463 -0.14 0.69 11.70
CA PHE A 463 -0.46 1.17 13.04
C PHE A 463 0.50 2.27 13.51
N GLY A 464 1.80 2.14 13.20
CA GLY A 464 2.81 3.15 13.51
C GLY A 464 2.55 4.48 12.80
N GLU A 465 2.16 4.39 11.53
CA GLU A 465 1.80 5.56 10.72
C GLU A 465 0.56 6.27 11.30
N LEU A 466 -0.49 5.52 11.66
CA LEU A 466 -1.71 6.07 12.27
C LEU A 466 -1.46 6.75 13.62
N MET A 467 -0.59 6.19 14.46
CA MET A 467 -0.31 6.72 15.79
C MET A 467 0.67 7.90 15.79
N SER A 468 1.33 8.17 14.65
CA SER A 468 2.30 9.24 14.51
C SER A 468 1.65 10.63 14.42
N GLN A 469 1.03 11.09 15.51
CA GLN A 469 0.57 12.47 15.62
C GLN A 469 1.79 13.40 15.67
N SER A 470 2.10 14.04 14.53
CA SER A 470 2.88 15.27 14.36
C SER A 470 4.42 15.26 14.24
N ASN A 471 5.14 14.13 14.14
CA ASN A 471 6.62 14.16 13.94
C ASN A 471 7.23 12.89 13.28
N TYR A 472 6.50 12.15 12.43
CA TYR A 472 7.09 10.99 11.75
C TYR A 472 8.24 11.43 10.83
N GLN A 473 9.49 11.15 11.24
CA GLN A 473 10.69 11.29 10.42
C GLN A 473 11.09 9.98 9.71
N GLY A 474 10.27 8.94 9.81
CA GLY A 474 10.45 7.73 9.02
C GLY A 474 9.95 7.94 7.60
N ALA A 475 10.63 8.74 6.80
CA ALA A 475 10.38 8.69 5.36
C ALA A 475 10.63 7.24 4.92
N SER A 476 9.61 6.55 4.42
CA SER A 476 9.72 5.19 3.88
C SER A 476 10.93 5.11 2.95
N THR A 477 11.16 6.17 2.17
CA THR A 477 12.38 6.48 1.44
C THR A 477 13.42 7.24 2.29
N TYR A 478 14.65 6.74 2.38
CA TYR A 478 15.73 7.38 3.10
C TYR A 478 17.01 7.46 2.26
N GLN A 479 17.89 8.38 2.65
CA GLN A 479 19.26 8.47 2.17
C GLN A 479 20.19 8.51 3.38
N VAL A 480 21.04 7.49 3.51
CA VAL A 480 21.98 7.35 4.63
C VAL A 480 23.37 7.08 4.10
N GLU A 481 24.38 7.54 4.83
CA GLU A 481 25.75 7.09 4.58
C GLU A 481 25.81 5.57 4.77
N LEU A 482 26.60 4.89 3.95
CA LEU A 482 26.76 3.44 4.06
C LEU A 482 27.24 3.01 5.46
N SER A 483 28.09 3.82 6.09
CA SER A 483 28.54 3.69 7.48
C SER A 483 27.41 3.68 8.51
N GLN A 484 26.25 4.24 8.17
CA GLN A 484 25.05 4.34 9.01
C GLN A 484 23.93 3.39 8.58
N LEU A 485 24.08 2.68 7.46
CA LEU A 485 23.02 1.85 6.88
C LEU A 485 22.50 0.81 7.88
N TYR A 486 23.39 0.09 8.56
CA TYR A 486 22.96 -0.90 9.55
C TYR A 486 22.23 -0.25 10.72
N THR A 487 22.75 0.86 11.25
CA THR A 487 22.11 1.59 12.35
C THR A 487 20.71 2.04 11.95
N HIS A 488 20.54 2.56 10.73
CA HIS A 488 19.24 2.98 10.21
C HIS A 488 18.27 1.81 10.04
N LEU A 489 18.72 0.69 9.46
CA LEU A 489 17.91 -0.53 9.33
C LEU A 489 17.49 -1.08 10.71
N ASN A 490 18.40 -1.06 11.69
CA ASN A 490 18.12 -1.50 13.06
C ASN A 490 17.11 -0.58 13.76
N THR A 491 17.22 0.74 13.57
CA THR A 491 16.23 1.69 14.09
C THR A 491 14.84 1.45 13.49
N ASN A 492 14.75 1.20 12.18
CA ASN A 492 13.46 0.90 11.54
C ASN A 492 12.86 -0.42 12.06
N TYR A 493 13.69 -1.45 12.25
CA TYR A 493 13.31 -2.71 12.91
C TYR A 493 12.77 -2.48 14.33
N GLU A 494 13.49 -1.70 15.15
CA GLU A 494 13.08 -1.38 16.53
C GLU A 494 11.75 -0.63 16.56
N ASN A 495 11.53 0.28 15.60
CA ASN A 495 10.27 1.01 15.44
C ASN A 495 9.11 0.07 15.04
N GLU A 496 9.30 -0.83 14.07
CA GLU A 496 8.25 -1.80 13.70
C GLU A 496 7.90 -2.71 14.89
N MET A 497 8.89 -3.16 15.65
CA MET A 497 8.65 -3.94 16.86
C MET A 497 7.91 -3.13 17.94
N ALA A 498 8.26 -1.87 18.13
CA ALA A 498 7.54 -0.98 19.05
C ALA A 498 6.09 -0.74 18.60
N ASN A 499 5.83 -0.65 17.30
CA ASN A 499 4.49 -0.53 16.75
C ASN A 499 3.68 -1.82 16.98
N ALA A 500 4.25 -2.99 16.71
CA ALA A 500 3.60 -4.28 16.98
C ALA A 500 3.28 -4.44 18.47
N GLN A 501 4.19 -4.02 19.35
CA GLN A 501 3.98 -4.00 20.80
C GLN A 501 2.86 -3.02 21.21
N SER A 502 2.83 -1.82 20.62
CA SER A 502 1.78 -0.82 20.89
C SER A 502 0.40 -1.27 20.39
N MET A 503 0.36 -1.93 19.23
CA MET A 503 -0.84 -2.56 18.69
C MET A 503 -1.34 -3.67 19.62
N LYS A 504 -0.45 -4.55 20.09
CA LYS A 504 -0.78 -5.58 21.08
C LYS A 504 -1.36 -4.96 22.35
N ASP A 505 -0.74 -3.93 22.88
CA ASP A 505 -1.17 -3.30 24.13
C ASP A 505 -2.53 -2.62 23.98
N THR A 506 -2.78 -1.98 22.83
CA THR A 506 -4.08 -1.42 22.46
C THR A 506 -5.17 -2.51 22.44
N ILE A 507 -4.89 -3.64 21.79
CA ILE A 507 -5.81 -4.79 21.74
C ILE A 507 -6.08 -5.36 23.14
N LEU A 508 -5.04 -5.49 23.97
CA LEU A 508 -5.17 -6.09 25.31
C LEU A 508 -5.86 -5.17 26.33
N GLN A 509 -5.94 -3.87 26.07
CA GLN A 509 -6.62 -2.88 26.91
C GLN A 509 -8.09 -2.68 26.53
N ASP A 510 -8.56 -3.30 25.45
CA ASP A 510 -9.94 -3.20 24.97
C ASP A 510 -10.58 -4.59 24.84
N TRP A 511 -11.77 -4.77 25.43
CA TRP A 511 -12.43 -6.08 25.46
C TRP A 511 -12.92 -6.52 24.08
N GLY A 512 -13.50 -5.58 23.30
CA GLY A 512 -13.99 -5.88 21.95
C GLY A 512 -12.85 -6.26 21.02
N MET A 513 -11.76 -5.50 21.05
CA MET A 513 -10.56 -5.80 20.25
C MET A 513 -9.96 -7.14 20.67
N MET A 514 -9.73 -7.37 21.97
CA MET A 514 -9.17 -8.62 22.47
C MET A 514 -10.03 -9.83 22.09
N SER A 515 -11.35 -9.73 22.22
CA SER A 515 -12.29 -10.80 21.86
C SER A 515 -12.28 -11.11 20.36
N LYS A 516 -12.20 -10.08 19.50
CA LYS A 516 -12.13 -10.26 18.05
C LYS A 516 -10.80 -10.84 17.61
N THR A 517 -9.68 -10.37 18.16
CA THR A 517 -8.35 -10.93 17.89
C THR A 517 -8.28 -12.38 18.33
N TYR A 518 -8.79 -12.72 19.52
CA TYR A 518 -8.83 -14.11 20.00
C TYR A 518 -9.57 -15.05 19.05
N ALA A 519 -10.69 -14.61 18.45
CA ALA A 519 -11.44 -15.43 17.49
C ALA A 519 -10.61 -15.79 16.26
N LEU A 520 -9.69 -14.90 15.83
CA LEU A 520 -8.80 -15.14 14.70
C LEU A 520 -7.68 -16.15 15.03
N CYS A 521 -7.26 -16.27 16.30
CA CYS A 521 -6.22 -17.20 16.73
C CYS A 521 -6.58 -18.68 16.56
N PHE A 522 -7.87 -19.00 16.37
CA PHE A 522 -8.38 -20.38 16.23
C PHE A 522 -8.94 -20.69 14.83
N LEU A 523 -8.83 -19.75 13.90
CA LEU A 523 -9.13 -20.04 12.51
C LEU A 523 -8.09 -21.05 11.97
N PRO A 524 -8.47 -21.92 11.03
CA PRO A 524 -7.51 -22.75 10.31
C PRO A 524 -6.35 -21.91 9.74
N THR A 525 -5.13 -22.45 9.66
CA THR A 525 -3.95 -21.71 9.15
C THR A 525 -4.06 -21.29 7.69
N ASN A 526 -4.98 -21.90 6.95
CA ASN A 526 -5.33 -21.55 5.57
C ASN A 526 -6.51 -20.58 5.45
N ASP A 527 -7.07 -20.11 6.56
CA ASP A 527 -8.02 -19.01 6.55
C ASP A 527 -7.25 -17.69 6.35
N PRO A 528 -7.63 -16.84 5.38
CA PRO A 528 -6.95 -15.58 5.11
C PRO A 528 -6.94 -14.56 6.26
N SER A 529 -7.84 -14.72 7.25
CA SER A 529 -7.90 -13.88 8.45
C SER A 529 -7.22 -14.53 9.66
N SER A 530 -6.67 -15.72 9.50
CA SER A 530 -6.11 -16.48 10.60
C SER A 530 -4.96 -15.74 11.27
N LEU A 531 -4.96 -15.77 12.60
CA LEU A 531 -3.80 -15.46 13.44
C LEU A 531 -3.27 -16.73 14.11
N ASN A 532 -3.72 -17.91 13.66
CA ASN A 532 -3.29 -19.18 14.22
C ASN A 532 -1.87 -19.50 13.76
N MET A 533 -0.90 -19.29 14.65
CA MET A 533 0.49 -19.62 14.39
C MET A 533 0.84 -21.06 14.78
N ASN A 534 -0.11 -21.84 15.33
CA ASN A 534 0.14 -23.22 15.70
C ASN A 534 0.24 -24.10 14.44
N GLY A 535 1.33 -24.84 14.32
CA GLY A 535 1.60 -25.73 13.18
C GLY A 535 2.21 -25.04 11.97
N LEU A 536 2.59 -23.76 12.09
CA LEU A 536 3.45 -23.12 11.08
C LEU A 536 4.86 -23.70 11.15
N ASP A 537 5.46 -23.93 9.98
CA ASP A 537 6.88 -24.27 9.86
C ASP A 537 7.72 -22.99 9.93
N PHE A 538 8.09 -22.60 11.15
CA PHE A 538 8.90 -21.40 11.37
C PHE A 538 10.31 -21.51 10.78
N ASP A 539 10.82 -22.71 10.52
CA ASP A 539 12.13 -22.87 9.88
C ASP A 539 12.01 -22.54 8.38
N GLU A 540 11.01 -23.08 7.67
CA GLU A 540 10.73 -22.72 6.28
C GLU A 540 10.42 -21.22 6.12
N ILE A 541 9.60 -20.65 7.01
CA ILE A 541 9.29 -19.22 7.04
C ILE A 541 10.55 -18.39 7.27
N SER A 542 11.41 -18.80 8.20
CA SER A 542 12.68 -18.10 8.49
C SER A 542 13.60 -18.13 7.27
N ASP A 543 13.70 -19.26 6.58
CA ASP A 543 14.58 -19.44 5.42
C ASP A 543 14.14 -18.54 4.26
N VAL A 544 12.85 -18.55 3.90
CA VAL A 544 12.29 -17.68 2.85
C VAL A 544 12.45 -16.20 3.20
N ALA A 545 12.11 -15.81 4.44
CA ALA A 545 12.27 -14.42 4.88
C ALA A 545 13.73 -13.97 4.87
N SER A 546 14.66 -14.84 5.27
CA SER A 546 16.10 -14.54 5.26
C SER A 546 16.62 -14.30 3.86
N VAL A 547 16.24 -15.14 2.89
CA VAL A 547 16.60 -14.94 1.49
C VAL A 547 16.04 -13.62 0.96
N ALA A 548 14.76 -13.31 1.23
CA ALA A 548 14.16 -12.06 0.80
C ALA A 548 14.83 -10.83 1.43
N TYR A 549 15.20 -10.91 2.71
CA TYR A 549 15.93 -9.86 3.41
C TYR A 549 17.34 -9.65 2.84
N GLU A 550 18.05 -10.74 2.49
CA GLU A 550 19.33 -10.64 1.77
C GLU A 550 19.18 -9.97 0.40
N ILE A 551 18.15 -10.33 -0.38
CA ILE A 551 17.88 -9.69 -1.68
C ILE A 551 17.57 -8.21 -1.50
N ALA A 552 16.80 -7.82 -0.48
CA ALA A 552 16.53 -6.42 -0.17
C ALA A 552 17.82 -5.66 0.20
N MET A 553 18.71 -6.25 1.01
CA MET A 553 20.03 -5.65 1.29
C MET A 553 20.88 -5.51 0.02
N ILE A 554 20.85 -6.50 -0.88
CA ILE A 554 21.53 -6.38 -2.18
C ILE A 554 20.91 -5.26 -3.01
N GLN A 555 19.60 -5.09 -3.04
CA GLN A 555 18.94 -3.99 -3.77
C GLN A 555 19.40 -2.60 -3.27
N MET A 556 19.69 -2.45 -1.98
CA MET A 556 20.23 -1.22 -1.38
C MET A 556 21.71 -1.01 -1.71
N LEU A 557 22.53 -2.06 -1.61
CA LEU A 557 23.98 -1.99 -1.80
C LEU A 557 24.40 -1.96 -3.26
N LEU A 558 23.76 -2.72 -4.14
CA LEU A 558 24.25 -2.95 -5.49
C LEU A 558 24.44 -1.66 -6.31
N PRO A 559 23.54 -0.65 -6.23
CA PRO A 559 23.72 0.61 -6.95
C PRO A 559 24.92 1.45 -6.48
N THR A 560 25.56 1.13 -5.36
CA THR A 560 26.77 1.84 -4.91
C THR A 560 28.01 1.47 -5.73
N THR A 561 28.04 0.27 -6.30
CA THR A 561 29.21 -0.25 -7.03
C THR A 561 28.91 -0.55 -8.49
N TYR A 562 27.67 -0.94 -8.81
CA TYR A 562 27.29 -1.44 -10.13
C TYR A 562 26.20 -0.57 -10.76
N GLN A 563 26.18 -0.58 -12.10
CA GLN A 563 25.12 0.00 -12.91
C GLN A 563 24.79 -0.91 -14.09
N ILE A 564 23.70 -0.61 -14.79
CA ILE A 564 23.36 -1.31 -16.04
C ILE A 564 23.95 -0.54 -17.22
N TYR A 565 24.67 -1.24 -18.08
CA TYR A 565 25.11 -0.76 -19.38
C TYR A 565 24.21 -1.34 -20.45
N PHE A 566 23.62 -0.48 -21.28
CA PHE A 566 22.77 -0.87 -22.39
C PHE A 566 23.51 -0.68 -23.72
N THR A 567 23.44 -1.70 -24.58
CA THR A 567 23.87 -1.64 -25.98
C THR A 567 22.63 -1.87 -26.86
N PRO A 568 22.22 -0.93 -27.73
CA PRO A 568 21.08 -1.15 -28.61
C PRO A 568 21.30 -2.32 -29.57
N ALA A 569 20.22 -2.95 -30.01
CA ALA A 569 20.30 -4.04 -30.97
C ALA A 569 21.03 -3.61 -32.27
N GLY A 570 21.91 -4.48 -32.76
CA GLY A 570 22.72 -4.24 -33.97
C GLY A 570 24.08 -3.57 -33.74
N TYR A 571 24.40 -3.18 -32.52
CA TYR A 571 25.71 -2.63 -32.16
C TYR A 571 26.63 -3.67 -31.52
N TRP A 572 27.94 -3.37 -31.51
CA TRP A 572 28.92 -4.22 -30.83
C TRP A 572 28.73 -4.13 -29.32
N VAL A 573 28.66 -5.29 -28.68
CA VAL A 573 28.39 -5.43 -27.27
C VAL A 573 29.69 -5.78 -26.54
N PRO A 574 30.05 -5.09 -25.44
CA PRO A 574 31.35 -5.24 -24.78
C PRO A 574 31.56 -6.53 -23.95
N TYR A 575 30.79 -7.60 -24.18
CA TYR A 575 30.95 -8.86 -23.45
C TYR A 575 30.77 -10.10 -24.32
N SER A 576 31.24 -11.23 -23.79
CA SER A 576 30.97 -12.59 -24.24
C SER A 576 30.08 -13.26 -23.20
N ASP A 577 28.86 -13.65 -23.59
CA ASP A 577 27.84 -14.47 -22.90
C ASP A 577 28.01 -14.83 -21.39
N GLY A 578 26.95 -14.70 -20.58
CA GLY A 578 27.00 -15.15 -19.18
C GLY A 578 25.92 -14.60 -18.24
N ASP A 579 26.15 -14.79 -16.94
CA ASP A 579 25.20 -14.43 -15.87
C ASP A 579 25.06 -12.93 -15.59
N PHE A 580 25.85 -12.10 -16.27
CA PHE A 580 25.92 -10.66 -16.08
C PHE A 580 25.16 -9.87 -17.15
N ALA A 581 24.48 -10.56 -18.07
CA ALA A 581 23.78 -9.92 -19.17
C ALA A 581 22.37 -10.47 -19.40
N TYR A 582 21.54 -9.63 -20.02
CA TYR A 582 20.20 -9.94 -20.48
C TYR A 582 19.96 -9.24 -21.82
N SER A 583 19.43 -9.97 -22.81
CA SER A 583 19.13 -9.42 -24.13
C SER A 583 17.64 -9.58 -24.43
N ASP A 584 17.07 -8.55 -25.04
CA ASP A 584 15.74 -8.55 -25.62
C ASP A 584 15.78 -7.99 -27.05
N ASN A 585 14.62 -7.72 -27.64
CA ASN A 585 14.53 -7.16 -29.00
C ASN A 585 15.05 -5.72 -29.11
N SER A 586 15.19 -4.99 -28.00
CA SER A 586 15.69 -3.61 -27.98
C SER A 586 17.21 -3.53 -27.95
N GLY A 587 17.86 -4.55 -27.37
CA GLY A 587 19.30 -4.60 -27.21
C GLY A 587 19.70 -5.45 -26.04
N THR A 588 20.83 -5.10 -25.45
CA THR A 588 21.51 -5.90 -24.47
C THR A 588 21.90 -5.08 -23.25
N TYR A 589 21.54 -5.59 -22.08
CA TYR A 589 21.77 -5.01 -20.77
C TYR A 589 22.88 -5.79 -20.06
N ILE A 590 23.81 -5.09 -19.42
CA ILE A 590 25.01 -5.67 -18.81
C ILE A 590 25.18 -5.05 -17.42
N MET A 591 25.34 -5.87 -16.40
CA MET A 591 25.67 -5.40 -15.05
C MET A 591 27.19 -5.36 -14.92
N ALA A 592 27.75 -4.18 -14.69
CA ALA A 592 29.18 -4.00 -14.48
C ALA A 592 29.43 -2.83 -13.52
N THR A 593 30.68 -2.68 -13.05
CA THR A 593 31.02 -1.62 -12.11
C THR A 593 30.77 -0.24 -12.72
N ILE A 594 30.50 0.75 -11.88
CA ILE A 594 30.21 2.13 -12.31
C ILE A 594 31.37 2.71 -13.14
N GLU A 595 32.61 2.34 -12.83
CA GLU A 595 33.80 2.85 -13.50
C GLU A 595 34.11 2.13 -14.82
N TYR A 596 33.76 0.84 -14.98
CA TYR A 596 34.18 0.02 -16.11
C TYR A 596 33.05 -0.89 -16.63
N SER A 597 32.65 -0.71 -17.88
CA SER A 597 31.60 -1.51 -18.53
C SER A 597 31.97 -2.98 -18.80
N ASN A 598 33.20 -3.39 -18.47
CA ASN A 598 33.73 -4.75 -18.65
C ASN A 598 34.25 -5.37 -17.33
N SER A 599 33.93 -4.75 -16.19
CA SER A 599 34.25 -5.26 -14.85
C SER A 599 32.98 -5.76 -14.19
N TYR A 600 32.84 -7.08 -14.10
CA TYR A 600 31.61 -7.75 -13.68
C TYR A 600 31.65 -8.11 -12.20
N PRO A 601 30.48 -8.25 -11.54
CA PRO A 601 30.44 -8.75 -10.17
C PRO A 601 30.97 -10.18 -10.06
N PRO A 602 31.35 -10.62 -8.84
CA PRO A 602 31.73 -12.01 -8.63
C PRO A 602 30.58 -12.97 -8.93
N LYS A 603 30.93 -14.15 -9.43
CA LYS A 603 29.96 -15.22 -9.77
C LYS A 603 29.03 -15.56 -8.60
N GLU A 604 29.57 -15.57 -7.38
CA GLU A 604 28.82 -15.83 -6.15
C GLU A 604 27.66 -14.83 -5.94
N LEU A 605 27.83 -13.55 -6.30
CA LEU A 605 26.74 -12.58 -6.23
C LEU A 605 25.63 -12.91 -7.24
N THR A 606 26.01 -13.21 -8.49
CA THR A 606 25.02 -13.61 -9.51
C THR A 606 24.33 -14.94 -9.15
N ASP A 607 25.05 -15.89 -8.56
CA ASP A 607 24.46 -17.14 -8.07
C ASP A 607 23.44 -16.86 -6.96
N LYS A 608 23.77 -15.97 -6.01
CA LYS A 608 22.83 -15.58 -4.95
C LYS A 608 21.59 -14.88 -5.50
N LEU A 609 21.69 -14.11 -6.58
CA LEU A 609 20.50 -13.52 -7.23
C LEU A 609 19.68 -14.58 -7.96
N TRP A 610 20.29 -15.30 -8.90
CA TRP A 610 19.58 -16.15 -9.85
C TRP A 610 19.07 -17.44 -9.21
N ASN A 611 19.81 -18.04 -8.26
CA ASN A 611 19.38 -19.26 -7.59
C ASN A 611 18.26 -19.00 -6.56
N ASN A 612 18.12 -17.76 -6.09
CA ASN A 612 17.05 -17.33 -5.19
C ASN A 612 15.83 -16.76 -5.92
N GLY A 613 15.66 -17.08 -7.22
CA GLY A 613 14.44 -16.78 -7.96
C GLY A 613 14.30 -15.34 -8.46
N VAL A 614 15.34 -14.51 -8.35
CA VAL A 614 15.33 -13.17 -8.95
C VAL A 614 15.23 -13.31 -10.47
N SER A 615 14.20 -12.72 -11.06
CA SER A 615 14.07 -12.70 -12.52
C SER A 615 15.13 -11.80 -13.13
N LYS A 616 15.95 -12.35 -14.05
CA LYS A 616 16.92 -11.57 -14.83
C LYS A 616 16.24 -10.37 -15.50
N GLN A 617 15.07 -10.58 -16.10
CA GLN A 617 14.33 -9.49 -16.75
C GLN A 617 13.93 -8.39 -15.75
N GLU A 618 13.40 -8.75 -14.58
CA GLU A 618 12.99 -7.75 -13.57
C GLU A 618 14.21 -6.99 -13.03
N PHE A 619 15.33 -7.69 -12.82
CA PHE A 619 16.59 -7.08 -12.39
C PHE A 619 17.13 -6.08 -13.44
N PHE A 620 17.35 -6.52 -14.68
CA PHE A 620 18.00 -5.71 -15.71
C PHE A 620 17.15 -4.54 -16.20
N LEU A 621 15.81 -4.66 -16.10
CA LEU A 621 14.88 -3.58 -16.40
C LEU A 621 14.56 -2.71 -15.16
N SER A 622 15.27 -2.91 -14.05
CA SER A 622 15.08 -2.18 -12.79
C SER A 622 13.61 -2.15 -12.35
N ALA A 623 12.96 -3.31 -12.31
CA ALA A 623 11.58 -3.50 -11.85
C ALA A 623 11.54 -3.92 -10.36
N TYR A 624 10.41 -3.72 -9.68
CA TYR A 624 10.13 -4.24 -8.32
C TYR A 624 11.29 -4.11 -7.31
N GLY A 625 11.64 -2.88 -6.94
CA GLY A 625 12.70 -2.59 -5.96
C GLY A 625 14.10 -2.35 -6.52
N TRP A 626 14.45 -2.90 -7.70
CA TRP A 626 15.76 -2.66 -8.32
C TRP A 626 15.92 -1.21 -8.79
N ASN A 627 17.02 -0.56 -8.37
CA ASN A 627 17.32 0.86 -8.58
C ASN A 627 18.68 1.08 -9.26
N LEU A 628 18.95 0.38 -10.37
CA LEU A 628 20.22 0.53 -11.08
C LEU A 628 20.11 1.57 -12.19
N ALA A 629 20.96 2.59 -12.16
CA ALA A 629 21.05 3.55 -13.25
C ALA A 629 21.49 2.87 -14.55
N THR A 630 21.00 3.35 -15.69
CA THR A 630 21.30 2.78 -17.01
C THR A 630 22.18 3.74 -17.81
N SER A 631 23.38 3.29 -18.17
CA SER A 631 24.31 3.99 -19.06
C SER A 631 24.26 3.37 -20.46
N LEU A 632 24.33 4.20 -21.51
CA LEU A 632 24.45 3.73 -22.88
C LEU A 632 25.92 3.46 -23.22
N THR A 633 26.18 2.28 -23.75
CA THR A 633 27.47 1.92 -24.34
C THR A 633 27.44 2.06 -25.85
N TYR A 634 28.57 2.45 -26.42
CA TYR A 634 28.86 2.35 -27.85
C TYR A 634 27.93 3.16 -28.80
N TYR A 635 28.24 4.46 -28.91
CA TYR A 635 28.00 5.25 -30.13
C TYR A 635 29.14 6.26 -30.29
N ASN A 636 30.20 5.88 -31.02
CA ASN A 636 31.33 6.76 -31.34
C ASN A 636 31.61 6.71 -32.84
N ASN A 637 30.68 7.24 -33.63
CA ASN A 637 30.94 7.58 -35.03
C ASN A 637 31.32 9.07 -35.13
N THR A 638 32.40 9.46 -34.46
CA THR A 638 33.04 10.78 -34.60
C THR A 638 33.44 11.10 -36.06
N LYS A 639 33.43 10.10 -36.97
CA LYS A 639 33.72 10.28 -38.40
C LYS A 639 32.50 10.42 -39.32
N GLN A 640 31.26 10.18 -38.84
CA GLN A 640 30.05 10.33 -39.68
C GLN A 640 29.11 11.45 -39.20
N HIS A 641 29.19 11.88 -37.94
CA HIS A 641 28.21 12.83 -37.39
C HIS A 641 28.86 13.91 -36.51
N ASN A 642 29.57 14.85 -37.14
CA ASN A 642 29.99 16.16 -36.61
C ASN A 642 29.69 16.40 -35.10
N ASN A 643 30.59 16.00 -34.21
CA ASN A 643 30.57 16.35 -32.78
C ASN A 643 29.41 15.80 -31.92
N ILE A 644 28.89 14.60 -32.18
CA ILE A 644 27.98 13.97 -31.20
C ILE A 644 28.77 13.48 -29.98
N PHE A 645 28.66 14.20 -28.87
CA PHE A 645 29.24 13.82 -27.58
C PHE A 645 28.36 12.84 -26.81
N LYS A 646 29.01 12.02 -25.98
CA LYS A 646 28.38 11.09 -25.03
C LYS A 646 27.66 11.89 -23.96
N LEU A 647 26.34 11.79 -23.96
CA LEU A 647 25.49 12.52 -23.03
C LEU A 647 25.31 11.75 -21.73
N ALA A 648 24.26 12.10 -20.99
CA ALA A 648 23.67 11.30 -19.94
C ALA A 648 22.29 10.84 -20.41
N PHE A 649 21.88 9.65 -19.99
CA PHE A 649 20.54 9.14 -20.24
C PHE A 649 19.79 9.05 -18.91
N PRO A 650 18.72 9.86 -18.73
CA PRO A 650 17.91 9.79 -17.53
C PRO A 650 17.07 8.50 -17.52
N THR A 651 17.16 7.77 -16.41
CA THR A 651 16.29 6.66 -16.03
C THR A 651 15.29 7.17 -15.01
N ILE A 652 14.00 7.00 -15.28
CA ILE A 652 12.96 7.26 -14.30
C ILE A 652 12.40 5.95 -13.78
N LYS A 653 12.29 5.83 -12.45
CA LYS A 653 11.71 4.68 -11.76
C LYS A 653 10.37 5.09 -11.14
N ASN A 654 9.30 4.41 -11.54
CA ASN A 654 7.97 4.64 -11.01
C ASN A 654 7.68 3.61 -9.91
N PHE A 655 7.62 4.04 -8.65
CA PHE A 655 7.22 3.20 -7.50
C PHE A 655 5.72 3.29 -7.18
N THR A 656 4.95 4.05 -7.95
CA THR A 656 3.52 4.24 -7.68
C THR A 656 2.67 3.11 -8.28
N GLY A 657 1.46 2.96 -7.75
CA GLY A 657 0.44 2.04 -8.26
C GLY A 657 -0.24 2.50 -9.56
N VAL A 658 0.19 3.61 -10.18
CA VAL A 658 -0.36 4.07 -11.47
C VAL A 658 0.76 4.31 -12.49
N PRO A 659 0.59 3.95 -13.78
CA PRO A 659 1.59 4.27 -14.79
C PRO A 659 1.82 5.78 -14.90
N MET A 660 3.05 6.16 -15.24
CA MET A 660 3.45 7.56 -15.39
C MET A 660 3.92 7.85 -16.81
N GLN A 661 3.79 9.11 -17.24
CA GLN A 661 4.31 9.63 -18.49
C GLN A 661 5.38 10.67 -18.23
N PHE A 662 6.44 10.62 -19.03
CA PHE A 662 7.59 11.51 -18.91
C PHE A 662 7.85 12.12 -20.26
N VAL A 663 7.93 13.45 -20.27
CA VAL A 663 8.25 14.24 -21.44
C VAL A 663 9.62 14.86 -21.19
N MET A 664 10.57 14.59 -22.08
CA MET A 664 11.89 15.21 -22.06
C MET A 664 11.94 16.29 -23.12
N THR A 665 12.34 17.49 -22.73
CA THR A 665 12.48 18.65 -23.63
C THR A 665 13.85 19.29 -23.51
N ASN A 666 14.31 19.91 -24.58
CA ASN A 666 15.53 20.74 -24.60
C ASN A 666 15.20 22.05 -25.34
N GLU A 667 15.36 23.19 -24.68
CA GLU A 667 15.05 24.52 -25.23
C GLU A 667 13.64 24.63 -25.87
N GLY A 668 12.68 23.83 -25.36
CA GLY A 668 11.30 23.76 -25.85
C GLY A 668 11.02 22.66 -26.88
N ASP A 669 12.05 22.05 -27.46
CA ASP A 669 11.91 20.92 -28.39
C ASP A 669 11.66 19.60 -27.64
N ASN A 670 10.64 18.85 -28.04
CA ASN A 670 10.33 17.54 -27.47
C ASN A 670 11.32 16.48 -27.99
N LEU A 671 12.13 15.92 -27.09
CA LEU A 671 13.09 14.87 -27.39
C LEU A 671 12.48 13.46 -27.31
N GLY A 672 11.41 13.29 -26.52
CA GLY A 672 10.64 12.06 -26.47
C GLY A 672 9.63 12.00 -25.33
N ASN A 673 8.62 11.15 -25.51
CA ASN A 673 7.57 10.86 -24.54
C ASN A 673 7.61 9.38 -24.18
N PHE A 674 7.66 9.04 -22.90
CA PHE A 674 7.79 7.66 -22.44
C PHE A 674 6.79 7.35 -21.34
N THR A 675 6.08 6.23 -21.48
CA THR A 675 5.31 5.63 -20.38
C THR A 675 6.22 4.73 -19.55
N VAL A 676 6.21 4.91 -18.22
CA VAL A 676 6.86 4.04 -17.23
C VAL A 676 5.76 3.29 -16.47
N LYS A 677 5.83 1.96 -16.52
CA LYS A 677 4.86 1.09 -15.86
C LYS A 677 4.97 1.19 -14.33
N THR A 678 3.91 0.81 -13.62
CA THR A 678 3.93 0.73 -12.14
C THR A 678 5.05 -0.19 -11.68
N HIS A 679 5.85 0.20 -10.70
CA HIS A 679 7.02 -0.54 -10.19
C HIS A 679 8.16 -0.81 -11.18
N PHE A 680 8.19 -0.21 -12.38
CA PHE A 680 9.27 -0.38 -13.37
C PHE A 680 10.10 0.89 -13.53
N ALA A 681 11.29 0.73 -14.11
CA ALA A 681 12.07 1.85 -14.62
C ALA A 681 11.95 1.96 -16.15
N LYS A 682 12.25 3.14 -16.66
CA LYS A 682 12.52 3.34 -18.08
C LYS A 682 13.59 4.40 -18.25
N PHE A 683 14.49 4.15 -19.19
CA PHE A 683 15.53 5.11 -19.56
C PHE A 683 15.25 5.72 -20.92
N PHE A 684 15.68 6.96 -21.09
CA PHE A 684 15.70 7.61 -22.40
C PHE A 684 16.74 6.89 -23.26
N SER A 685 16.39 6.48 -24.49
CA SER A 685 17.31 5.79 -25.40
C SER A 685 17.53 6.54 -26.71
N THR A 686 16.85 7.67 -26.91
CA THR A 686 16.94 8.45 -28.15
C THR A 686 18.21 9.28 -28.17
N TYR A 687 18.91 9.30 -29.30
CA TYR A 687 20.09 10.13 -29.49
C TYR A 687 19.68 11.59 -29.71
N TYR A 688 20.38 12.52 -29.09
CA TYR A 688 20.38 13.93 -29.51
C TYR A 688 21.81 14.43 -29.57
N SER A 689 22.05 15.41 -30.45
CA SER A 689 23.35 16.07 -30.55
C SER A 689 23.39 17.22 -29.56
N CYS A 690 24.44 17.25 -28.75
CA CYS A 690 24.82 18.43 -27.99
C CYS A 690 26.08 19.03 -28.64
N GLY A 691 26.20 20.35 -28.57
CA GLY A 691 27.33 21.09 -29.13
C GLY A 691 28.62 20.89 -28.33
N GLU A 692 29.38 21.96 -28.13
CA GLU A 692 30.69 21.92 -27.48
C GLU A 692 30.63 21.54 -25.98
N ALA A 693 31.81 21.33 -25.39
CA ALA A 693 31.94 21.10 -23.95
C ALA A 693 31.27 22.22 -23.13
N GLY A 694 30.69 21.87 -21.98
CA GLY A 694 29.90 22.81 -21.17
C GLY A 694 28.73 22.13 -20.48
N HIS A 695 27.81 22.96 -19.98
CA HIS A 695 26.55 22.52 -19.38
C HIS A 695 25.47 22.40 -20.45
N HIS A 696 24.72 21.30 -20.40
CA HIS A 696 23.58 21.01 -21.25
C HIS A 696 22.39 20.66 -20.36
N TYR A 697 21.20 21.15 -20.71
CA TYR A 697 20.02 21.04 -19.85
C TYR A 697 18.89 20.31 -20.53
N PHE A 698 18.18 19.47 -19.76
CA PHE A 698 16.96 18.80 -20.19
C PHE A 698 15.89 19.00 -19.17
N ASP A 699 14.75 19.52 -19.59
CA ASP A 699 13.59 19.62 -18.72
C ASP A 699 12.80 18.33 -18.83
N ILE A 700 12.58 17.68 -17.69
CA ILE A 700 11.75 16.50 -17.56
C ILE A 700 10.47 16.91 -16.84
N ALA A 701 9.36 16.74 -17.54
CA ALA A 701 8.02 16.87 -16.97
C ALA A 701 7.45 15.47 -16.75
N VAL A 702 6.98 15.22 -15.53
CA VAL A 702 6.32 13.98 -15.13
C VAL A 702 4.83 14.25 -14.96
N THR A 703 4.03 13.43 -15.60
CA THR A 703 2.60 13.33 -15.32
C THR A 703 2.22 11.90 -14.97
N ASP A 704 1.13 11.73 -14.25
CA ASP A 704 0.48 10.44 -14.22
C ASP A 704 -0.18 10.15 -15.59
N ILE A 705 -0.73 8.95 -15.73
CA ILE A 705 -1.48 8.53 -16.92
C ILE A 705 -2.77 9.36 -17.16
N ASN A 706 -3.28 10.07 -16.15
CA ASN A 706 -4.38 11.04 -16.23
C ASN A 706 -3.92 12.45 -16.66
N LYS A 707 -2.64 12.64 -16.98
CA LYS A 707 -2.01 13.92 -17.32
C LYS A 707 -1.95 14.93 -16.17
N ASN A 708 -2.13 14.49 -14.93
CA ASN A 708 -1.90 15.34 -13.78
C ASN A 708 -0.41 15.54 -13.58
N LYS A 709 -0.02 16.76 -13.23
CA LYS A 709 1.38 17.04 -12.89
C LYS A 709 1.76 16.24 -11.65
N VAL A 710 2.95 15.63 -11.71
CA VAL A 710 3.55 14.87 -10.61
C VAL A 710 4.82 15.58 -10.17
N ALA A 711 5.75 15.81 -11.10
CA ALA A 711 6.98 16.52 -10.84
C ALA A 711 7.50 17.19 -12.12
N ASN A 712 8.33 18.21 -11.97
CA ASN A 712 9.19 18.72 -13.03
C ASN A 712 10.57 19.06 -12.47
N PHE A 713 11.60 18.85 -13.27
CA PHE A 713 12.98 19.13 -12.90
C PHE A 713 13.86 19.23 -14.14
N THR A 714 14.98 19.94 -14.00
CA THR A 714 15.99 20.05 -15.06
C THR A 714 17.16 19.14 -14.75
N VAL A 715 17.54 18.28 -15.68
CA VAL A 715 18.78 17.51 -15.63
C VAL A 715 19.91 18.37 -16.18
N ASP A 716 20.97 18.56 -15.39
CA ASP A 716 22.21 19.23 -15.78
C ASP A 716 23.26 18.19 -16.16
N ILE A 717 23.73 18.27 -17.41
CA ILE A 717 24.81 17.45 -17.94
C ILE A 717 26.03 18.33 -18.21
N LYS A 718 27.08 18.14 -17.42
CA LYS A 718 28.36 18.82 -17.61
C LYS A 718 29.32 17.95 -18.42
N LEU A 719 29.54 18.30 -19.68
CA LEU A 719 30.51 17.67 -20.56
C LEU A 719 31.90 18.25 -20.32
N LYS A 720 32.87 17.38 -19.98
CA LYS A 720 34.28 17.74 -19.85
C LYS A 720 35.11 17.07 -20.93
N ALA A 721 35.85 17.84 -21.72
CA ALA A 721 36.54 17.41 -22.94
C ALA A 721 37.40 16.12 -22.82
N LEU A 722 37.91 15.78 -21.63
CA LEU A 722 38.80 14.62 -21.43
C LEU A 722 38.26 13.57 -20.45
N GLU A 723 37.31 13.92 -19.59
CA GLU A 723 36.90 13.08 -18.45
C GLU A 723 35.55 12.37 -18.67
N GLY A 724 34.77 12.79 -19.66
CA GLY A 724 33.41 12.30 -19.91
C GLY A 724 32.35 13.32 -19.53
N SER A 725 31.26 12.84 -18.93
CA SER A 725 30.10 13.65 -18.57
C SER A 725 29.72 13.46 -17.10
N TYR A 726 29.32 14.53 -16.44
CA TYR A 726 28.70 14.49 -15.11
C TYR A 726 27.23 14.82 -15.24
N VAL A 727 26.40 14.22 -14.41
CA VAL A 727 24.95 14.43 -14.43
C VAL A 727 24.43 14.70 -13.03
N SER A 728 23.45 15.57 -12.92
CA SER A 728 22.74 15.87 -11.67
C SER A 728 21.37 16.47 -11.97
N ILE A 729 20.51 16.57 -10.95
CA ILE A 729 19.37 17.48 -11.02
C ILE A 729 19.87 18.89 -10.73
N LYS A 730 19.56 19.85 -11.60
CA LYS A 730 19.92 21.26 -11.42
C LYS A 730 19.32 21.77 -10.11
N THR A 731 20.16 22.33 -9.25
CA THR A 731 19.75 22.88 -7.95
C THR A 731 18.59 23.88 -8.11
N GLY A 732 17.53 23.70 -7.32
CA GLY A 732 16.35 24.57 -7.33
C GLY A 732 15.38 24.35 -8.50
N SER A 733 15.65 23.40 -9.40
CA SER A 733 14.73 23.09 -10.51
C SER A 733 13.63 22.09 -10.15
N LEU A 734 13.81 21.30 -9.08
CA LEU A 734 12.86 20.27 -8.70
C LEU A 734 11.59 20.87 -8.09
N VAL A 735 10.46 20.60 -8.73
CA VAL A 735 9.13 20.90 -8.24
C VAL A 735 8.34 19.60 -8.20
N VAL A 736 7.82 19.24 -7.03
CA VAL A 736 7.00 18.04 -6.82
C VAL A 736 5.60 18.48 -6.39
N GLN A 737 4.58 17.82 -6.94
CA GLN A 737 3.18 18.09 -6.59
C GLN A 737 2.79 17.33 -5.31
N PRO A 738 1.81 17.84 -4.52
CA PRO A 738 1.35 17.15 -3.33
C PRO A 738 0.81 15.75 -3.65
N GLY A 739 1.08 14.77 -2.77
CA GLY A 739 0.75 13.36 -3.00
C GLY A 739 1.88 12.55 -3.68
N TYR A 740 3.00 13.19 -4.02
CA TYR A 740 4.17 12.53 -4.60
C TYR A 740 5.46 12.94 -3.91
N ALA A 741 6.47 12.08 -4.01
CA ALA A 741 7.84 12.37 -3.63
C ALA A 741 8.78 11.96 -4.75
N VAL A 742 9.82 12.76 -4.98
CA VAL A 742 10.94 12.38 -5.85
C VAL A 742 12.09 12.03 -4.92
N GLY A 743 12.53 10.78 -4.94
CA GLY A 743 13.66 10.35 -4.13
C GLY A 743 14.98 10.87 -4.69
N ASN A 744 16.04 10.73 -3.91
CA ASN A 744 17.35 11.23 -4.30
C ASN A 744 17.89 10.49 -5.54
N PRO A 745 18.38 11.21 -6.55
CA PRO A 745 18.86 10.58 -7.76
C PRO A 745 20.18 9.85 -7.55
N ILE A 746 20.36 8.71 -8.22
CA ILE A 746 21.64 8.01 -8.31
C ILE A 746 22.35 8.54 -9.57
N CYS A 747 23.48 9.22 -9.40
CA CYS A 747 24.19 9.89 -10.49
C CYS A 747 25.58 9.27 -10.70
N ASN A 748 25.84 8.73 -11.89
CA ASN A 748 27.11 8.13 -12.25
C ASN A 748 27.80 8.91 -13.39
N GLN A 749 29.10 9.11 -13.25
CA GLN A 749 29.91 9.79 -14.26
C GLN A 749 30.09 8.92 -15.52
N GLY A 750 29.98 9.52 -16.70
CA GLY A 750 30.29 8.89 -17.99
C GLY A 750 31.76 8.97 -18.34
N SER A 751 32.22 8.19 -19.33
CA SER A 751 33.64 8.15 -19.73
C SER A 751 33.87 8.20 -21.24
N TYR A 752 34.69 9.17 -21.67
CA TYR A 752 35.12 9.26 -23.06
C TYR A 752 36.09 8.13 -23.45
N SER A 753 37.04 7.79 -22.58
CA SER A 753 38.00 6.72 -22.85
C SER A 753 37.35 5.34 -22.87
N LEU A 754 36.33 5.12 -22.04
CA LEU A 754 35.69 3.81 -21.86
C LEU A 754 34.37 3.63 -22.63
N MET A 755 34.00 4.56 -23.52
CA MET A 755 32.89 4.36 -24.46
C MET A 755 31.46 4.30 -23.88
N PHE A 756 31.21 4.97 -22.75
CA PHE A 756 29.88 5.02 -22.14
C PHE A 756 29.44 6.43 -21.65
N SER A 757 28.12 6.61 -21.56
CA SER A 757 27.45 7.86 -21.15
C SER A 757 27.42 8.02 -19.62
N ALA A 758 27.16 9.24 -19.13
CA ALA A 758 26.70 9.39 -17.75
C ALA A 758 25.32 8.74 -17.58
N SER A 759 24.93 8.43 -16.36
CA SER A 759 23.61 7.87 -16.07
C SER A 759 23.04 8.50 -14.80
N ILE A 760 21.73 8.75 -14.81
CA ILE A 760 21.01 9.26 -13.64
C ILE A 760 19.74 8.43 -13.46
N LEU A 761 19.50 7.86 -12.28
CA LEU A 761 18.22 7.23 -11.92
C LEU A 761 17.46 8.13 -10.95
N ILE A 762 16.22 8.44 -11.28
CA ILE A 762 15.34 9.28 -10.47
C ILE A 762 14.11 8.46 -10.06
N PRO A 763 13.98 8.08 -8.78
CA PRO A 763 12.83 7.35 -8.29
C PRO A 763 11.69 8.28 -7.92
N ILE A 764 10.46 7.91 -8.27
CA ILE A 764 9.24 8.65 -7.98
C ILE A 764 8.31 7.75 -7.17
N TYR A 765 7.89 8.26 -6.03
CA TYR A 765 7.02 7.62 -5.08
C TYR A 765 5.71 8.39 -4.99
N LYS A 766 4.69 7.70 -4.52
CA LYS A 766 3.49 8.35 -4.01
C LYS A 766 3.80 8.73 -2.56
N SER A 767 3.63 9.98 -2.18
CA SER A 767 3.74 10.32 -0.76
C SER A 767 2.49 9.78 -0.08
N GLU A 768 2.68 8.98 0.95
CA GLU A 768 1.60 8.47 1.81
C GLU A 768 0.96 9.58 2.63
#